data_AF-A0A6A7MVJ6-F1
#
_entry.id   AF-A0A6A7MVJ6-F1
#
_cell.length_a   1.000
_cell.length_b   1.000
_cell.length_c   1.000
_cell.angle_alpha   90.00
_cell.angle_beta   90.00
_cell.angle_gamma   90.00
#
_symmetry.space_group_name_H-M   'P 1'
#
loop_
_entity.id
_entity.type
_entity.pdbx_description
1 polymer ?
#
loop_
_entity_poly.entity_id
_entity_poly.type
_entity_poly.pdbx_seq_one_letter_code
_entity_poly.pdbx_strand_id
1 'polypeptide(L)'
;MNARRHRIRIPTAYQDMTLWPKPDTSAWERRAQDSFDKKRQALVLYGEGASLDQITTETGIQRNEVHRLIRRCLALASDGQIFGYRALVPRTRVKGYNRRAEVDHVKGSGSGGCAGALSKLFDRFPEIEELVVDLFCKQGAKETMNESRISISSIHDQFKCKLRELGFTDSDWPFSTSNCGYKTLFKYCQTLRLTKRHETTGARAGVEAALRDPVGNGNRSIFPKLRPYGAVQLDFHKVDAASVILITNDYGKVMEVPLSRWHFGLLVEEFSRAILGYAVVLELTPSADSTLEIVSNALSSCQPEFIPAFSSDNGSFVINQLMPELQYQAFAALKVDNAWSNAAHEVVNNIIDTIGCAVNFGPVRAWFRRDLIEKILGELTRRGLQRLPSTHGSGPKDTRIDHPNEQAAKFRITLRDLVDIFQRCIQEQNISDTEGRQFSAPVQVLQNALAKPASGFFRQPLPKTVQAHAKLMMHIEEATVRGNIEKGVRPYFTLSRHRHTNEMLANSFHLIGKKLVVYLDRRLARVVYATVKDTGQDLGQMRLSGPWAKSNCSWRDRKLMINSGLALRYGSVGGDPLDRIKQGKEEDLKQRKKSQRKKSSRTALDIERIEAHQRKVAKIPVENPAPAQPLPKPAAATVNVSPIDRFGLNDIPKID
;
A
#
# COMPACT_ATOMS: atom_id res chain seq x y z
N MET A 1 -60.37 44.54 -34.04
CA MET A 1 -59.91 44.55 -32.64
C MET A 1 -58.69 43.66 -32.51
N ASN A 2 -57.48 44.22 -32.47
CA ASN A 2 -56.23 43.47 -32.37
C ASN A 2 -55.95 43.10 -30.91
N ALA A 3 -55.92 41.80 -30.61
CA ALA A 3 -55.60 41.27 -29.29
C ALA A 3 -54.22 41.81 -28.81
N ARG A 4 -54.23 42.62 -27.74
CA ARG A 4 -53.02 43.03 -27.01
C ARG A 4 -52.34 41.76 -26.47
N ARG A 5 -51.30 41.27 -27.16
CA ARG A 5 -50.46 40.18 -26.63
C ARG A 5 -49.84 40.64 -25.31
N HIS A 6 -50.26 40.02 -24.21
CA HIS A 6 -49.81 40.33 -22.86
C HIS A 6 -48.28 40.26 -22.72
N ARG A 7 -47.70 41.18 -21.95
CA ARG A 7 -46.28 41.19 -21.54
C ARG A 7 -45.96 39.87 -20.84
N ILE A 8 -44.84 39.23 -21.20
CA ILE A 8 -44.38 38.02 -20.54
C ILE A 8 -44.00 38.39 -19.11
N ARG A 9 -44.66 37.77 -18.13
CA ARG A 9 -44.33 37.98 -16.71
C ARG A 9 -43.00 37.32 -16.40
N ILE A 10 -42.05 38.11 -15.93
CA ILE A 10 -40.81 37.60 -15.33
C ILE A 10 -41.18 37.10 -13.93
N PRO A 11 -40.87 35.84 -13.56
CA PRO A 11 -41.14 35.32 -12.23
C PRO A 11 -40.49 36.20 -11.15
N THR A 12 -41.13 36.34 -9.99
CA THR A 12 -40.65 37.21 -8.90
C THR A 12 -39.20 36.92 -8.50
N ALA A 13 -38.80 35.65 -8.50
CA ALA A 13 -37.43 35.22 -8.20
C ALA A 13 -36.35 35.74 -9.18
N TYR A 14 -36.74 36.23 -10.36
CA TYR A 14 -35.83 36.70 -11.41
C TYR A 14 -36.12 38.14 -11.86
N GLN A 15 -36.91 38.90 -11.09
CA GLN A 15 -37.21 40.30 -11.39
C GLN A 15 -35.97 41.18 -11.39
N ASP A 16 -35.01 40.91 -10.50
CA ASP A 16 -33.71 41.58 -10.55
C ASP A 16 -32.85 41.00 -11.68
N MET A 17 -32.82 41.73 -12.80
CA MET A 17 -32.07 41.35 -13.99
C MET A 17 -30.57 41.62 -13.87
N THR A 18 -30.09 42.25 -12.79
CA THR A 18 -28.66 42.45 -12.55
C THR A 18 -27.98 41.15 -12.09
N LEU A 19 -28.76 40.28 -11.44
CA LEU A 19 -28.33 38.98 -10.93
C LEU A 19 -28.36 37.87 -12.00
N TRP A 20 -28.83 38.19 -13.22
CA TRP A 20 -28.90 37.21 -14.29
C TRP A 20 -27.49 36.77 -14.73
N PRO A 21 -27.26 35.46 -14.91
CA PRO A 21 -25.96 34.96 -15.35
C PRO A 21 -25.51 35.63 -16.67
N LYS A 22 -24.32 36.22 -16.68
CA LYS A 22 -23.75 36.92 -17.84
C LYS A 22 -22.44 36.29 -18.32
N PRO A 23 -22.17 36.27 -19.64
CA PRO A 23 -20.86 35.91 -20.16
C PRO A 23 -19.86 37.05 -19.90
N ASP A 24 -18.56 36.71 -19.86
CA ASP A 24 -17.49 37.71 -19.98
C ASP A 24 -17.34 38.09 -21.46
N THR A 25 -17.56 39.36 -21.76
CA THR A 25 -17.50 39.93 -23.11
C THR A 25 -16.23 40.73 -23.37
N SER A 26 -15.31 40.84 -22.40
CA SER A 26 -14.11 41.68 -22.49
C SER A 26 -13.17 41.30 -23.63
N ALA A 27 -13.13 40.01 -23.98
CA ALA A 27 -12.28 39.46 -25.05
C ALA A 27 -13.00 39.33 -26.41
N TRP A 28 -14.25 39.83 -26.54
CA TRP A 28 -15.02 39.66 -27.78
C TRP A 28 -14.64 40.71 -28.83
N GLU A 29 -14.81 40.35 -30.11
CA GLU A 29 -14.78 41.34 -31.17
C GLU A 29 -15.88 42.39 -30.97
N ARG A 30 -15.55 43.67 -31.25
CA ARG A 30 -16.45 44.81 -31.01
C ARG A 30 -17.85 44.63 -31.61
N ARG A 31 -17.96 44.05 -32.81
CA ARG A 31 -19.25 43.75 -33.45
C ARG A 31 -20.12 42.75 -32.67
N ALA A 32 -19.51 41.71 -32.10
CA ALA A 32 -20.21 40.71 -31.30
C ALA A 32 -20.65 41.30 -29.95
N GLN A 33 -19.80 42.14 -29.36
CA GLN A 33 -20.09 42.88 -28.14
C GLN A 33 -21.25 43.86 -28.33
N ASP A 34 -21.21 44.70 -29.37
CA ASP A 34 -22.30 45.64 -29.69
C ASP A 34 -23.64 44.92 -29.90
N SER A 35 -23.63 43.77 -30.59
CA SER A 35 -24.83 42.97 -30.80
C SER A 35 -25.38 42.40 -29.48
N PHE A 36 -24.51 42.03 -28.55
CA PHE A 36 -24.89 41.52 -27.25
C PHE A 36 -25.42 42.63 -26.35
N ASP A 37 -24.75 43.78 -26.28
CA ASP A 37 -25.14 44.90 -25.42
C ASP A 37 -26.48 45.50 -25.86
N LYS A 38 -26.75 45.62 -27.17
CA LYS A 38 -28.08 46.00 -27.68
C LYS A 38 -29.18 45.05 -27.21
N LYS A 39 -28.92 43.74 -27.25
CA LYS A 39 -29.87 42.72 -26.75
C LYS A 39 -30.04 42.79 -25.24
N ARG A 40 -28.97 43.03 -24.50
CA ARG A 40 -28.99 43.20 -23.04
C ARG A 40 -29.82 44.41 -22.65
N GLN A 41 -29.55 45.56 -23.28
CA GLN A 41 -30.27 46.80 -23.04
C GLN A 41 -31.77 46.66 -23.33
N ALA A 42 -32.14 45.98 -24.42
CA ALA A 42 -33.54 45.73 -24.75
C ALA A 42 -34.27 44.89 -23.67
N LEU A 43 -33.56 43.97 -23.02
CA LEU A 43 -34.11 43.18 -21.92
C LEU A 43 -34.23 43.98 -20.63
N VAL A 44 -33.22 44.81 -20.30
CA VAL A 44 -33.25 45.67 -19.11
C VAL A 44 -34.43 46.65 -19.18
N LEU A 45 -34.57 47.36 -20.30
CA LEU A 45 -35.72 48.25 -20.55
C LEU A 45 -37.06 47.49 -20.47
N TYR A 46 -37.08 46.22 -20.89
CA TYR A 46 -38.26 45.38 -20.71
C TYR A 46 -38.52 45.02 -19.24
N GLY A 47 -37.49 44.81 -18.42
CA GLY A 47 -37.64 44.59 -16.98
C GLY A 47 -38.18 45.82 -16.24
N GLU A 48 -37.70 47.01 -16.63
CA GLU A 48 -38.04 48.31 -16.03
C GLU A 48 -39.44 48.81 -16.38
N GLY A 49 -40.16 48.13 -17.27
CA GLY A 49 -41.53 48.48 -17.60
C GLY A 49 -41.70 49.32 -18.87
N ALA A 50 -40.61 49.68 -19.57
CA ALA A 50 -40.69 50.47 -20.81
C ALA A 50 -41.61 49.81 -21.85
N SER A 51 -42.24 50.63 -22.69
CA SER A 51 -43.11 50.15 -23.75
C SER A 51 -42.29 49.44 -24.85
N LEU A 52 -42.90 48.45 -25.51
CA LEU A 52 -42.23 47.72 -26.59
C LEU A 52 -41.82 48.63 -27.77
N ASP A 53 -42.50 49.76 -27.96
CA ASP A 53 -42.15 50.75 -28.98
C ASP A 53 -40.92 51.57 -28.63
N GLN A 54 -40.82 51.99 -27.37
CA GLN A 54 -39.60 52.64 -26.86
C GLN A 54 -38.39 51.72 -26.99
N ILE A 55 -38.53 50.45 -26.63
CA ILE A 55 -37.45 49.46 -26.73
C ILE A 55 -36.99 49.28 -28.18
N THR A 56 -37.92 49.20 -29.14
CA THR A 56 -37.56 49.07 -30.56
C THR A 56 -36.86 50.31 -31.10
N THR A 57 -37.28 51.51 -30.70
CA THR A 57 -36.63 52.77 -31.10
C THR A 57 -35.22 52.90 -30.54
N GLU A 58 -35.01 52.54 -29.27
CA GLU A 58 -33.70 52.70 -28.61
C GLU A 58 -32.68 51.62 -28.98
N THR A 59 -33.13 50.37 -29.19
CA THR A 59 -32.21 49.22 -29.36
C THR A 59 -32.20 48.64 -30.78
N GLY A 60 -33.17 49.04 -31.61
CA GLY A 60 -33.39 48.46 -32.94
C GLY A 60 -33.98 47.05 -32.92
N ILE A 61 -34.35 46.51 -31.74
CA ILE A 61 -34.86 45.15 -31.60
C ILE A 61 -36.39 45.14 -31.68
N GLN A 62 -36.91 44.36 -32.63
CA GLN A 62 -38.33 44.22 -32.87
C GLN A 62 -39.07 43.55 -31.71
N ARG A 63 -40.33 43.93 -31.49
CA ARG A 63 -41.18 43.44 -30.39
C ARG A 63 -41.20 41.90 -30.24
N ASN A 64 -41.31 41.19 -31.37
CA ASN A 64 -41.32 39.72 -31.38
C ASN A 64 -39.99 39.11 -30.93
N GLU A 65 -38.87 39.77 -31.25
CA GLU A 65 -37.54 39.32 -30.87
C GLU A 65 -37.29 39.55 -29.38
N VAL A 66 -37.73 40.67 -28.80
CA VAL A 66 -37.66 40.91 -27.35
C VAL A 66 -38.37 39.79 -26.57
N HIS A 67 -39.60 39.43 -26.98
CA HIS A 67 -40.33 38.32 -26.38
C HIS A 67 -39.63 36.96 -26.55
N ARG A 68 -38.96 36.74 -27.69
CA ARG A 68 -38.16 35.52 -27.92
C ARG A 68 -36.94 35.47 -27.00
N LEU A 69 -36.23 36.58 -26.85
CA LEU A 69 -35.04 36.69 -25.99
C LEU A 69 -35.40 36.46 -24.52
N ILE A 70 -36.49 37.04 -24.01
CA ILE A 70 -36.93 36.81 -22.62
C ILE A 70 -37.19 35.34 -22.35
N ARG A 71 -37.94 34.66 -23.23
CA ARG A 71 -38.18 33.22 -23.06
C ARG A 71 -36.91 32.40 -23.11
N ARG A 72 -35.92 32.84 -23.89
CA ARG A 72 -34.61 32.19 -23.97
C ARG A 72 -33.81 32.41 -22.68
N CYS A 73 -33.82 33.62 -22.13
CA CYS A 73 -33.11 33.94 -20.89
C CYS A 73 -33.72 33.26 -19.66
N LEU A 74 -35.05 33.12 -19.61
CA LEU A 74 -35.77 32.45 -18.53
C LEU A 74 -35.78 30.92 -18.63
N ALA A 75 -35.27 30.34 -19.71
CA ALA A 75 -35.14 28.90 -19.81
C ALA A 75 -34.10 28.38 -18.80
N LEU A 76 -34.35 27.22 -18.21
CA LEU A 76 -33.39 26.54 -17.35
C LEU A 76 -32.26 25.93 -18.19
N ALA A 77 -31.02 26.14 -17.75
CA ALA A 77 -29.83 25.49 -18.27
C ALA A 77 -29.55 24.19 -17.50
N SER A 78 -28.59 23.40 -17.98
CA SER A 78 -28.21 22.10 -17.40
C SER A 78 -27.55 22.21 -16.01
N ASP A 79 -27.14 23.41 -15.60
CA ASP A 79 -26.59 23.71 -14.27
C ASP A 79 -27.69 24.05 -13.23
N GLY A 80 -28.96 24.00 -13.61
CA GLY A 80 -30.11 24.32 -12.74
C GLY A 80 -30.37 25.82 -12.59
N GLN A 81 -29.54 26.69 -13.19
CA GLN A 81 -29.79 28.13 -13.25
C GLN A 81 -30.57 28.50 -14.51
N ILE A 82 -31.15 29.70 -14.54
CA ILE A 82 -31.65 30.26 -15.80
C ILE A 82 -30.47 30.55 -16.74
N PHE A 83 -30.68 30.47 -18.05
CA PHE A 83 -29.65 30.90 -19.01
C PHE A 83 -29.25 32.37 -18.82
N GLY A 84 -30.17 33.23 -18.38
CA GLY A 84 -29.92 34.65 -18.21
C GLY A 84 -29.39 35.28 -19.50
N TYR A 85 -28.43 36.18 -19.39
CA TYR A 85 -27.79 36.79 -20.56
C TYR A 85 -26.91 35.82 -21.36
N ARG A 86 -26.53 34.65 -20.83
CA ARG A 86 -25.80 33.62 -21.60
C ARG A 86 -26.60 33.17 -22.83
N ALA A 87 -27.93 33.25 -22.80
CA ALA A 87 -28.80 32.95 -23.94
C ALA A 87 -28.63 33.91 -25.14
N LEU A 88 -28.07 35.10 -24.92
CA LEU A 88 -27.85 36.13 -25.94
C LEU A 88 -26.57 35.92 -26.75
N VAL A 89 -25.67 35.07 -26.25
CA VAL A 89 -24.43 34.70 -26.93
C VAL A 89 -24.77 34.10 -28.31
N PRO A 90 -24.09 34.54 -29.39
CA PRO A 90 -24.36 34.04 -30.74
C PRO A 90 -24.27 32.50 -30.82
N ARG A 91 -25.18 31.89 -31.58
CA ARG A 91 -25.26 30.44 -31.82
C ARG A 91 -25.53 29.57 -30.57
N THR A 92 -25.81 30.16 -29.41
CA THR A 92 -26.23 29.40 -28.23
C THR A 92 -27.58 28.74 -28.45
N ARG A 93 -27.63 27.43 -28.25
CA ARG A 93 -28.86 26.63 -28.29
C ARG A 93 -29.44 26.56 -26.88
N VAL A 94 -30.62 27.14 -26.71
CA VAL A 94 -31.36 27.15 -25.43
C VAL A 94 -32.31 25.96 -25.29
N LYS A 95 -32.83 25.46 -26.42
CA LYS A 95 -33.62 24.22 -26.47
C LYS A 95 -32.94 23.21 -27.38
N GLY A 96 -32.99 21.95 -26.99
CA GLY A 96 -32.60 20.81 -27.83
C GLY A 96 -33.42 20.76 -29.12
N TYR A 97 -32.84 20.16 -30.16
CA TYR A 97 -33.56 19.95 -31.42
C TYR A 97 -34.53 18.78 -31.25
N ASN A 98 -35.84 19.08 -31.22
CA ASN A 98 -36.89 18.06 -31.22
C ASN A 98 -37.47 17.95 -32.63
N ARG A 99 -37.24 16.81 -33.27
CA ARG A 99 -37.72 16.55 -34.62
C ARG A 99 -39.23 16.30 -34.58
N ARG A 100 -39.99 17.00 -35.45
CA ARG A 100 -41.43 16.75 -35.65
C ARG A 100 -41.74 16.01 -36.95
N ALA A 101 -40.89 16.15 -37.97
CA ALA A 101 -41.06 15.48 -39.25
C ALA A 101 -40.78 13.97 -39.15
N GLU A 102 -41.43 13.17 -39.99
CA GLU A 102 -41.09 11.76 -40.16
C GLU A 102 -39.65 11.57 -40.66
N VAL A 103 -39.06 10.42 -40.31
CA VAL A 103 -37.72 10.05 -40.77
C VAL A 103 -37.88 9.27 -42.06
N ASP A 104 -37.89 9.98 -43.18
CA ASP A 104 -37.86 9.37 -44.50
C ASP A 104 -36.43 9.45 -45.05
N HIS A 105 -35.84 8.29 -45.29
CA HIS A 105 -34.47 8.18 -45.79
C HIS A 105 -34.28 6.91 -46.59
N VAL A 106 -33.72 7.06 -47.78
CA VAL A 106 -33.36 5.95 -48.67
C VAL A 106 -31.86 5.65 -48.59
N LYS A 107 -31.53 4.37 -48.48
CA LYS A 107 -30.15 3.89 -48.41
C LYS A 107 -29.34 4.38 -49.62
N GLY A 108 -28.30 5.15 -49.38
CA GLY A 108 -27.45 5.76 -50.42
C GLY A 108 -27.63 7.27 -50.64
N SER A 109 -28.70 7.89 -50.11
CA SER A 109 -28.98 9.33 -50.30
C SER A 109 -28.20 10.29 -49.37
N GLY A 110 -27.06 9.86 -48.82
CA GLY A 110 -26.31 10.61 -47.79
C GLY A 110 -27.03 10.70 -46.44
N SER A 111 -26.52 11.47 -45.47
CA SER A 111 -27.12 11.58 -44.12
C SER A 111 -28.19 12.68 -43.97
N GLY A 112 -28.61 13.29 -45.07
CA GLY A 112 -29.64 14.32 -45.08
C GLY A 112 -30.97 13.75 -44.57
N GLY A 113 -31.69 14.51 -43.74
CA GLY A 113 -33.00 14.09 -43.26
C GLY A 113 -33.01 13.20 -42.00
N CYS A 114 -31.87 12.69 -41.50
CA CYS A 114 -31.82 11.84 -40.29
C CYS A 114 -31.51 12.57 -38.97
N ALA A 115 -31.39 13.90 -38.98
CA ALA A 115 -31.11 14.67 -37.76
C ALA A 115 -32.25 14.51 -36.73
N GLY A 116 -31.90 14.19 -35.48
CA GLY A 116 -32.86 13.97 -34.39
C GLY A 116 -33.65 12.66 -34.45
N ALA A 117 -33.31 11.75 -35.37
CA ALA A 117 -34.02 10.47 -35.53
C ALA A 117 -33.93 9.58 -34.28
N LEU A 118 -32.75 9.51 -33.63
CA LEU A 118 -32.57 8.72 -32.40
C LEU A 118 -33.43 9.24 -31.24
N SER A 119 -33.46 10.55 -31.02
CA SER A 119 -34.30 11.14 -29.97
C SER A 119 -35.79 10.88 -30.22
N LYS A 120 -36.25 11.01 -31.48
CA LYS A 120 -37.64 10.67 -31.84
C LYS A 120 -37.94 9.18 -31.62
N LEU A 121 -36.98 8.29 -31.90
CA LEU A 121 -37.13 6.86 -31.64
C LEU A 121 -37.30 6.58 -30.15
N PHE A 122 -36.44 7.16 -29.31
CA PHE A 122 -36.51 7.03 -27.85
C PHE A 122 -37.79 7.64 -27.28
N ASP A 123 -38.24 8.79 -27.79
CA ASP A 123 -39.53 9.39 -27.39
C ASP A 123 -40.72 8.45 -27.71
N ARG A 124 -40.63 7.67 -28.80
CA ARG A 124 -41.68 6.74 -29.23
C ARG A 124 -41.60 5.38 -28.52
N PHE A 125 -40.40 4.92 -28.20
CA PHE A 125 -40.11 3.64 -27.55
C PHE A 125 -39.11 3.84 -26.40
N PRO A 126 -39.55 4.35 -25.24
CA PRO A 126 -38.69 4.59 -24.08
C PRO A 126 -37.94 3.35 -23.61
N GLU A 127 -38.54 2.15 -23.77
CA GLU A 127 -37.93 0.87 -23.40
C GLU A 127 -36.61 0.59 -24.14
N ILE A 128 -36.42 1.16 -25.34
CA ILE A 128 -35.17 1.02 -26.09
C ILE A 128 -34.10 1.95 -25.51
N GLU A 129 -34.48 3.16 -25.06
CA GLU A 129 -33.57 4.07 -24.38
C GLU A 129 -33.10 3.46 -23.06
N GLU A 130 -34.03 2.91 -22.28
CA GLU A 130 -33.74 2.21 -21.02
C GLU A 130 -32.77 1.04 -21.25
N LEU A 131 -33.00 0.19 -22.26
CA LEU A 131 -32.09 -0.89 -22.61
C LEU A 131 -30.66 -0.38 -22.90
N VAL A 132 -30.53 0.68 -23.70
CA VAL A 132 -29.22 1.24 -24.05
C VAL A 132 -28.53 1.82 -22.81
N VAL A 133 -29.27 2.54 -21.96
CA VAL A 133 -28.76 3.11 -20.72
C VAL A 133 -28.33 1.99 -19.76
N ASP A 134 -29.15 0.96 -19.58
CA ASP A 134 -28.87 -0.17 -18.70
C ASP A 134 -27.62 -0.94 -19.13
N LEU A 135 -27.50 -1.26 -20.43
CA LEU A 135 -26.31 -1.91 -20.97
C LEU A 135 -25.07 -1.02 -20.84
N PHE A 136 -25.22 0.29 -21.00
CA PHE A 136 -24.10 1.23 -20.96
C PHE A 136 -23.61 1.53 -19.53
N CYS A 137 -24.54 1.65 -18.58
CA CYS A 137 -24.30 1.99 -17.17
C CYS A 137 -24.25 0.77 -16.23
N LYS A 138 -24.58 -0.44 -16.72
CA LYS A 138 -24.73 -1.66 -15.92
C LYS A 138 -25.75 -1.52 -14.77
N GLN A 139 -26.92 -0.99 -15.08
CA GLN A 139 -28.01 -0.79 -14.09
C GLN A 139 -28.92 -2.02 -13.91
N GLY A 140 -28.76 -3.06 -14.74
CA GLY A 140 -29.52 -4.31 -14.65
C GLY A 140 -29.23 -5.16 -13.40
N ALA A 141 -30.09 -6.15 -13.15
CA ALA A 141 -30.07 -7.03 -11.98
C ALA A 141 -28.68 -7.68 -11.73
N LYS A 142 -28.25 -7.74 -10.47
CA LYS A 142 -26.96 -8.30 -10.03
C LYS A 142 -26.76 -9.80 -10.34
N GLU A 143 -27.79 -10.47 -10.84
CA GLU A 143 -27.83 -11.93 -11.07
C GLU A 143 -27.46 -12.33 -12.51
N THR A 144 -27.21 -11.39 -13.43
CA THR A 144 -26.73 -11.70 -14.79
C THR A 144 -25.21 -11.62 -14.91
N MET A 145 -24.60 -12.60 -15.58
CA MET A 145 -23.18 -12.58 -15.97
C MET A 145 -22.93 -11.49 -17.00
N ASN A 146 -22.70 -10.27 -16.54
CA ASN A 146 -22.41 -9.12 -17.38
C ASN A 146 -20.92 -9.06 -17.72
N GLU A 147 -20.58 -8.85 -19.00
CA GLU A 147 -19.20 -8.62 -19.43
C GLU A 147 -18.53 -7.48 -18.63
N SER A 148 -17.22 -7.60 -18.40
CA SER A 148 -16.44 -6.59 -17.65
C SER A 148 -16.54 -5.20 -18.27
N ARG A 149 -16.67 -5.10 -19.59
CA ARG A 149 -17.03 -3.87 -20.32
C ARG A 149 -17.66 -4.20 -21.68
N ILE A 150 -18.99 -4.14 -21.78
CA ILE A 150 -19.69 -4.39 -23.05
C ILE A 150 -19.21 -3.41 -24.12
N SER A 151 -18.88 -3.91 -25.31
CA SER A 151 -18.44 -3.06 -26.41
C SER A 151 -19.60 -2.22 -26.95
N ILE A 152 -19.33 -1.04 -27.52
CA ILE A 152 -20.40 -0.23 -28.15
C ILE A 152 -20.99 -0.96 -29.36
N SER A 153 -20.21 -1.82 -30.02
CA SER A 153 -20.70 -2.71 -31.08
C SER A 153 -21.74 -3.68 -30.54
N SER A 154 -21.45 -4.33 -29.40
CA SER A 154 -22.37 -5.27 -28.78
C SER A 154 -23.67 -4.60 -28.32
N ILE A 155 -23.59 -3.37 -27.80
CA ILE A 155 -24.79 -2.55 -27.49
C ILE A 155 -25.59 -2.26 -28.78
N HIS A 156 -24.90 -1.90 -29.86
CA HIS A 156 -25.55 -1.64 -31.15
C HIS A 156 -26.24 -2.89 -31.72
N ASP A 157 -25.65 -4.07 -31.53
CA ASP A 157 -26.25 -5.34 -31.94
C ASP A 157 -27.54 -5.62 -31.15
N GLN A 158 -27.51 -5.49 -29.82
CA GLN A 158 -28.71 -5.66 -28.99
C GLN A 158 -29.79 -4.62 -29.30
N PHE A 159 -29.40 -3.36 -29.55
CA PHE A 159 -30.29 -2.30 -30.00
C PHE A 159 -31.00 -2.66 -31.32
N LYS A 160 -30.27 -3.20 -32.31
CA LYS A 160 -30.86 -3.67 -33.57
C LYS A 160 -31.80 -4.86 -33.35
N CYS A 161 -31.40 -5.85 -32.54
CA CYS A 161 -32.25 -7.01 -32.24
C CYS A 161 -33.58 -6.57 -31.63
N LYS A 162 -33.56 -5.67 -30.64
CA LYS A 162 -34.77 -5.15 -30.00
C LYS A 162 -35.68 -4.41 -30.98
N LEU A 163 -35.10 -3.63 -31.90
CA LEU A 163 -35.86 -2.97 -32.95
C LEU A 163 -36.52 -3.97 -33.92
N ARG A 164 -35.86 -5.08 -34.24
CA ARG A 164 -36.45 -6.15 -35.08
C ARG A 164 -37.59 -6.86 -34.37
N GLU A 165 -37.47 -7.12 -33.07
CA GLU A 165 -38.56 -7.67 -32.26
C GLU A 165 -39.80 -6.76 -32.25
N LEU A 166 -39.59 -5.45 -32.28
CA LEU A 166 -40.66 -4.43 -32.36
C LEU A 166 -41.21 -4.23 -33.79
N GLY A 167 -40.76 -5.04 -34.77
CA GLY A 167 -41.29 -5.05 -36.13
C GLY A 167 -40.65 -4.07 -37.11
N PHE A 168 -39.49 -3.47 -36.78
CA PHE A 168 -38.80 -2.57 -37.71
C PHE A 168 -38.23 -3.31 -38.92
N THR A 169 -38.41 -2.72 -40.10
CA THR A 169 -38.00 -3.26 -41.40
C THR A 169 -36.76 -2.54 -41.94
N ASP A 170 -36.25 -2.97 -43.10
CA ASP A 170 -35.08 -2.34 -43.75
C ASP A 170 -35.37 -0.91 -44.25
N SER A 171 -36.64 -0.57 -44.47
CA SER A 171 -37.09 0.78 -44.80
C SER A 171 -37.12 1.72 -43.59
N ASP A 172 -37.16 1.18 -42.37
CA ASP A 172 -37.26 1.99 -41.17
C ASP A 172 -35.88 2.45 -40.69
N TRP A 173 -35.83 3.65 -40.11
CA TRP A 173 -34.64 4.08 -39.37
C TRP A 173 -34.50 3.20 -38.12
N PRO A 174 -33.31 2.64 -37.81
CA PRO A 174 -32.00 3.00 -38.34
C PRO A 174 -31.50 2.16 -39.53
N PHE A 175 -32.17 1.08 -39.91
CA PHE A 175 -31.73 0.13 -40.95
C PHE A 175 -31.66 0.73 -42.37
N SER A 176 -32.43 1.79 -42.61
CA SER A 176 -32.39 2.59 -43.83
C SER A 176 -31.07 3.37 -44.04
N THR A 177 -30.23 3.50 -43.00
CA THR A 177 -28.91 4.16 -43.07
C THR A 177 -27.77 3.18 -43.34
N SER A 178 -26.66 3.64 -43.92
CA SER A 178 -25.49 2.80 -44.24
C SER A 178 -24.81 2.19 -43.00
N ASN A 179 -24.81 2.89 -41.86
CA ASN A 179 -24.21 2.42 -40.61
C ASN A 179 -25.23 1.87 -39.61
N CYS A 180 -26.48 1.68 -40.03
CA CYS A 180 -27.58 1.25 -39.17
C CYS A 180 -27.67 2.06 -37.86
N GLY A 181 -27.39 3.37 -37.89
CA GLY A 181 -27.45 4.25 -36.72
C GLY A 181 -26.26 4.16 -35.75
N TYR A 182 -25.23 3.35 -36.02
CA TYR A 182 -24.09 3.13 -35.09
C TYR A 182 -23.42 4.44 -34.64
N LYS A 183 -23.10 5.35 -35.56
CA LYS A 183 -22.44 6.63 -35.21
C LYS A 183 -23.32 7.52 -34.31
N THR A 184 -24.64 7.43 -34.46
CA THR A 184 -25.60 8.21 -33.67
C THR A 184 -25.71 7.63 -32.26
N LEU A 185 -25.82 6.30 -32.15
CA LEU A 185 -25.80 5.60 -30.86
C LEU A 185 -24.48 5.80 -30.11
N PHE A 186 -23.35 5.76 -30.83
CA PHE A 186 -22.03 6.06 -30.27
C PHE A 186 -21.95 7.48 -29.68
N LYS A 187 -22.44 8.49 -30.42
CA LYS A 187 -22.51 9.87 -29.92
C LYS A 187 -23.41 9.98 -28.69
N TYR A 188 -24.55 9.31 -28.68
CA TYR A 188 -25.43 9.26 -27.53
C TYR A 188 -24.75 8.64 -26.31
N CYS A 189 -24.04 7.52 -26.47
CA CYS A 189 -23.21 6.90 -25.44
C CYS A 189 -22.11 7.84 -24.91
N GLN A 190 -21.49 8.65 -25.78
CA GLN A 190 -20.54 9.68 -25.36
C GLN A 190 -21.23 10.79 -24.55
N THR A 191 -22.44 11.20 -24.94
CA THR A 191 -23.25 12.14 -24.17
C THR A 191 -23.60 11.57 -22.79
N LEU A 192 -24.05 10.30 -22.71
CA LEU A 192 -24.31 9.62 -21.44
C LEU A 192 -23.09 9.60 -20.52
N ARG A 193 -21.89 9.38 -21.07
CA ARG A 193 -20.65 9.44 -20.29
C ARG A 193 -20.40 10.80 -19.64
N LEU A 194 -20.87 11.88 -20.25
CA LEU A 194 -20.72 13.25 -19.74
C LEU A 194 -21.85 13.61 -18.78
N THR A 195 -23.10 13.27 -19.10
CA THR A 195 -24.28 13.64 -18.32
C THR A 195 -24.50 12.74 -17.11
N LYS A 196 -24.26 11.42 -17.24
CA LYS A 196 -24.36 10.41 -16.18
C LYS A 196 -22.97 9.92 -15.76
N ARG A 197 -22.06 10.86 -15.51
CA ARG A 197 -20.65 10.57 -15.23
C ARG A 197 -20.45 9.61 -14.05
N HIS A 198 -21.16 9.80 -12.94
CA HIS A 198 -21.04 8.95 -11.75
C HIS A 198 -21.40 7.49 -12.04
N GLU A 199 -22.53 7.26 -12.72
CA GLU A 199 -23.02 5.92 -13.10
C GLU A 199 -22.09 5.23 -14.12
N THR A 200 -21.62 6.01 -15.10
CA THR A 200 -20.81 5.47 -16.20
C THR A 200 -19.36 5.21 -15.82
N THR A 201 -18.80 5.96 -14.86
CA THR A 201 -17.39 5.83 -14.47
C THR A 201 -17.11 4.44 -13.88
N GLY A 202 -17.96 3.95 -12.98
CA GLY A 202 -17.82 2.60 -12.42
C GLY A 202 -17.98 1.49 -13.47
N ALA A 203 -19.00 1.61 -14.33
CA ALA A 203 -19.30 0.63 -15.37
C ALA A 203 -18.25 0.56 -16.50
N ARG A 204 -17.62 1.69 -16.83
CA ARG A 204 -16.75 1.83 -18.02
C ARG A 204 -15.26 1.94 -17.72
N ALA A 205 -14.89 2.61 -16.64
CA ALA A 205 -13.49 2.87 -16.26
C ALA A 205 -13.04 2.04 -15.05
N GLY A 206 -13.95 1.26 -14.45
CA GLY A 206 -13.65 0.34 -13.36
C GLY A 206 -13.84 0.97 -11.98
N VAL A 207 -13.71 0.12 -10.96
CA VAL A 207 -13.98 0.46 -9.55
C VAL A 207 -13.05 1.56 -9.05
N GLU A 208 -11.77 1.55 -9.42
CA GLU A 208 -10.81 2.57 -8.98
C GLU A 208 -11.14 3.96 -9.52
N ALA A 209 -11.55 4.06 -10.79
CA ALA A 209 -11.95 5.32 -11.38
C ALA A 209 -13.20 5.90 -10.70
N ALA A 210 -14.16 5.04 -10.35
CA ALA A 210 -15.35 5.46 -9.59
C ALA A 210 -15.01 5.95 -8.19
N LEU A 211 -14.06 5.30 -7.50
CA LEU A 211 -13.60 5.74 -6.18
C LEU A 211 -12.86 7.10 -6.25
N ARG A 212 -12.20 7.40 -7.37
CA ARG A 212 -11.53 8.69 -7.62
C ARG A 212 -12.48 9.81 -8.04
N ASP A 213 -13.64 9.50 -8.60
CA ASP A 213 -14.57 10.49 -9.15
C ASP A 213 -15.03 11.57 -8.13
N PRO A 214 -15.18 11.29 -6.82
CA PRO A 214 -15.46 12.32 -5.82
C PRO A 214 -14.28 13.26 -5.51
N VAL A 215 -13.05 12.94 -5.95
CA VAL A 215 -11.84 13.73 -5.67
C VAL A 215 -11.75 14.91 -6.63
N GLY A 216 -11.39 16.09 -6.11
CA GLY A 216 -11.23 17.29 -6.93
C GLY A 216 -12.54 17.96 -7.34
N ASN A 217 -13.63 17.71 -6.61
CA ASN A 217 -14.95 18.32 -6.83
C ASN A 217 -15.03 19.82 -6.48
N GLY A 218 -13.90 20.47 -6.16
CA GLY A 218 -13.84 21.88 -5.76
C GLY A 218 -14.36 22.16 -4.34
N ASN A 219 -14.95 21.17 -3.66
CA ASN A 219 -15.40 21.34 -2.29
C ASN A 219 -14.22 21.31 -1.32
N ARG A 220 -14.32 22.13 -0.27
CA ARG A 220 -13.32 22.12 0.81
C ARG A 220 -13.43 20.81 1.59
N SER A 221 -12.28 20.26 1.97
CA SER A 221 -12.21 19.13 2.89
C SER A 221 -12.91 19.49 4.21
N ILE A 222 -13.70 18.55 4.75
CA ILE A 222 -14.28 18.65 6.10
C ILE A 222 -13.16 18.79 7.15
N PHE A 223 -12.01 18.18 6.89
CA PHE A 223 -10.82 18.30 7.71
C PHE A 223 -9.73 19.08 6.93
N PRO A 224 -9.75 20.43 6.97
CA PRO A 224 -8.75 21.25 6.29
C PRO A 224 -7.40 21.24 7.02
N LYS A 225 -6.33 21.47 6.26
CA LYS A 225 -4.95 21.59 6.78
C LYS A 225 -4.75 22.99 7.35
N LEU A 226 -5.18 23.22 8.58
CA LEU A 226 -5.21 24.57 9.18
C LEU A 226 -3.88 24.99 9.80
N ARG A 227 -3.13 24.06 10.41
CA ARG A 227 -1.93 24.34 11.17
C ARG A 227 -0.97 23.13 11.18
N PRO A 228 0.33 23.35 11.43
CA PRO A 228 1.27 22.26 11.70
C PRO A 228 0.79 21.29 12.79
N TYR A 229 1.16 20.02 12.66
CA TYR A 229 0.78 18.92 13.56
C TYR A 229 -0.74 18.68 13.68
N GLY A 230 -1.54 19.28 12.79
CA GLY A 230 -2.97 19.00 12.72
C GLY A 230 -3.27 17.58 12.24
N ALA A 231 -2.62 17.14 11.17
CA ALA A 231 -2.65 15.76 10.73
C ALA A 231 -1.30 15.31 10.20
N VAL A 232 -1.01 14.04 10.42
CA VAL A 232 0.16 13.34 9.92
C VAL A 232 -0.27 12.13 9.10
N GLN A 233 0.49 11.78 8.07
CA GLN A 233 0.30 10.58 7.25
C GLN A 233 1.43 9.60 7.53
N LEU A 234 1.10 8.33 7.72
CA LEU A 234 2.07 7.24 7.83
C LEU A 234 1.87 6.27 6.68
N ASP A 235 2.98 5.89 6.05
CA ASP A 235 2.98 4.88 5.00
C ASP A 235 4.32 4.15 4.90
N PHE A 236 4.27 2.96 4.31
CA PHE A 236 5.42 2.13 4.02
C PHE A 236 5.64 2.02 2.52
N HIS A 237 6.85 2.32 2.10
CA HIS A 237 7.29 2.11 0.73
C HIS A 237 8.12 0.85 0.64
N LYS A 238 7.76 -0.05 -0.26
CA LYS A 238 8.59 -1.21 -0.56
C LYS A 238 9.80 -0.75 -1.37
N VAL A 239 10.99 -1.14 -0.94
CA VAL A 239 12.23 -0.85 -1.65
C VAL A 239 12.49 -1.93 -2.70
N ASP A 240 12.47 -1.54 -3.97
CA ASP A 240 12.75 -2.39 -5.13
C ASP A 240 14.24 -2.31 -5.53
N ALA A 241 15.15 -2.63 -4.60
CA ALA A 241 16.60 -2.67 -4.84
C ALA A 241 17.22 -3.93 -4.23
N ALA A 242 18.09 -4.61 -4.99
CA ALA A 242 18.84 -5.75 -4.50
C ALA A 242 19.85 -5.26 -3.45
N SER A 243 19.84 -5.85 -2.26
CA SER A 243 20.73 -5.41 -1.18
C SER A 243 21.31 -6.58 -0.41
N VAL A 244 22.54 -6.40 0.06
CA VAL A 244 23.19 -7.31 1.00
C VAL A 244 23.38 -6.56 2.30
N ILE A 245 23.03 -7.19 3.41
CA ILE A 245 23.44 -6.70 4.72
C ILE A 245 24.81 -7.29 5.01
N LEU A 246 25.81 -6.41 5.19
CA LEU A 246 27.06 -6.78 5.83
C LEU A 246 26.88 -6.52 7.32
N ILE A 247 26.69 -7.59 8.08
CA ILE A 247 26.63 -7.48 9.54
C ILE A 247 28.00 -7.81 10.10
N THR A 248 28.69 -6.80 10.62
CA THR A 248 29.90 -7.01 11.42
C THR A 248 29.48 -7.19 12.87
N ASN A 249 29.82 -8.34 13.46
CA ASN A 249 29.61 -8.52 14.90
C ASN A 249 30.66 -7.75 15.73
N ASP A 250 30.46 -7.69 17.05
CA ASP A 250 31.36 -7.00 17.99
C ASP A 250 32.80 -7.57 18.00
N TYR A 251 33.05 -8.69 17.31
CA TYR A 251 34.35 -9.36 17.20
C TYR A 251 34.94 -9.27 15.77
N GLY A 252 34.39 -8.41 14.90
CA GLY A 252 34.92 -8.16 13.55
C GLY A 252 34.57 -9.21 12.49
N LYS A 253 33.78 -10.24 12.82
CA LYS A 253 33.29 -11.21 11.83
C LYS A 253 32.17 -10.59 11.02
N VAL A 254 32.36 -10.52 9.71
CA VAL A 254 31.35 -10.07 8.74
C VAL A 254 30.47 -11.26 8.35
N MET A 255 29.15 -11.09 8.46
CA MET A 255 28.15 -12.01 7.96
C MET A 255 27.40 -11.34 6.82
N GLU A 256 27.39 -11.97 5.65
CA GLU A 256 26.62 -11.50 4.49
C GLU A 256 25.23 -12.11 4.54
N VAL A 257 24.20 -11.27 4.59
CA VAL A 257 22.80 -11.69 4.55
C VAL A 257 22.14 -11.05 3.34
N PRO A 258 21.83 -11.81 2.27
CA PRO A 258 21.11 -11.26 1.13
C PRO A 258 19.67 -10.92 1.53
N LEU A 259 19.23 -9.70 1.20
CA LEU A 259 17.84 -9.26 1.37
C LEU A 259 17.18 -9.15 0.00
N SER A 260 16.15 -9.96 -0.22
CA SER A 260 15.39 -9.91 -1.46
C SER A 260 14.44 -8.70 -1.52
N ARG A 261 13.82 -8.31 -0.40
CA ARG A 261 12.83 -7.22 -0.29
C ARG A 261 12.80 -6.67 1.14
N TRP A 262 12.73 -5.34 1.29
CA TRP A 262 12.54 -4.65 2.57
C TRP A 262 11.72 -3.36 2.35
N HIS A 263 11.28 -2.71 3.43
CA HIS A 263 10.40 -1.54 3.38
C HIS A 263 11.02 -0.34 4.11
N PHE A 264 10.71 0.86 3.63
CA PHE A 264 11.05 2.11 4.26
C PHE A 264 9.78 2.84 4.65
N GLY A 265 9.60 3.11 5.94
CA GLY A 265 8.40 3.75 6.47
C GLY A 265 8.65 5.21 6.82
N LEU A 266 7.65 6.07 6.59
CA LEU A 266 7.71 7.50 6.89
C LEU A 266 6.48 7.97 7.66
N LEU A 267 6.67 8.98 8.50
CA LEU A 267 5.62 9.81 9.08
C LEU A 267 5.79 11.25 8.60
N VAL A 268 4.79 11.78 7.90
CA VAL A 268 4.82 13.09 7.23
C VAL A 268 3.72 14.00 7.77
N GLU A 269 4.06 15.24 8.09
CA GLU A 269 3.11 16.27 8.53
C GLU A 269 2.43 16.95 7.33
N GLU A 270 1.09 17.06 7.33
CA GLU A 270 0.34 17.45 6.14
C GLU A 270 0.46 18.93 5.73
N PHE A 271 0.67 19.83 6.70
CA PHE A 271 0.69 21.27 6.48
C PHE A 271 2.04 21.74 5.91
N SER A 272 3.12 21.47 6.64
CA SER A 272 4.50 21.79 6.31
C SER A 272 5.13 20.81 5.32
N ARG A 273 4.56 19.60 5.19
CA ARG A 273 5.14 18.47 4.42
C ARG A 273 6.47 17.97 4.98
N ALA A 274 6.72 18.25 6.26
CA ALA A 274 7.90 17.81 6.96
C ALA A 274 7.86 16.30 7.23
N ILE A 275 8.99 15.63 7.07
CA ILE A 275 9.18 14.25 7.52
C ILE A 275 9.53 14.30 9.01
N LEU A 276 8.61 13.82 9.83
CA LEU A 276 8.72 13.80 11.28
C LEU A 276 9.50 12.61 11.79
N GLY A 277 9.33 11.44 11.17
CA GLY A 277 9.99 10.21 11.58
C GLY A 277 10.10 9.21 10.43
N TYR A 278 11.01 8.24 10.59
CA TYR A 278 11.21 7.15 9.63
C TYR A 278 11.61 5.85 10.34
N ALA A 279 11.49 4.72 9.63
CA ALA A 279 12.04 3.44 10.05
C ALA A 279 12.45 2.58 8.85
N VAL A 280 13.50 1.78 9.04
CA VAL A 280 13.96 0.76 8.08
C VAL A 280 13.41 -0.58 8.53
N VAL A 281 12.61 -1.21 7.67
CA VAL A 281 11.85 -2.42 8.01
C VAL A 281 12.32 -3.56 7.13
N LEU A 282 13.11 -4.46 7.73
CA LEU A 282 13.71 -5.61 7.04
C LEU A 282 12.75 -6.82 6.92
N GLU A 283 11.52 -6.67 7.39
CA GLU A 283 10.47 -7.68 7.31
C GLU A 283 9.89 -7.73 5.89
N LEU A 284 9.43 -8.92 5.47
CA LEU A 284 8.79 -9.11 4.16
C LEU A 284 7.52 -8.27 4.02
N THR A 285 6.83 -8.02 5.13
CA THR A 285 5.67 -7.13 5.20
C THR A 285 5.81 -6.32 6.49
N PRO A 286 5.56 -4.99 6.47
CA PRO A 286 5.59 -4.18 7.68
C PRO A 286 4.65 -4.74 8.75
N SER A 287 5.09 -4.69 9.99
CA SER A 287 4.32 -5.14 11.16
C SER A 287 3.78 -3.96 11.96
N ALA A 288 2.85 -4.27 12.88
CA ALA A 288 2.44 -3.42 13.99
C ALA A 288 3.62 -2.71 14.68
N ASP A 289 4.66 -3.49 14.98
CA ASP A 289 5.91 -3.03 15.59
C ASP A 289 6.65 -2.00 14.73
N SER A 290 6.54 -2.10 13.40
CA SER A 290 7.18 -1.17 12.47
C SER A 290 6.52 0.20 12.52
N THR A 291 5.20 0.24 12.65
CA THR A 291 4.43 1.47 12.79
C THR A 291 4.80 2.21 14.08
N LEU A 292 4.87 1.49 15.21
CA LEU A 292 5.25 2.09 16.50
C LEU A 292 6.66 2.68 16.48
N GLU A 293 7.61 2.03 15.79
CA GLU A 293 8.99 2.53 15.71
C GLU A 293 9.10 3.86 14.97
N ILE A 294 8.37 4.03 13.85
CA ILE A 294 8.34 5.31 13.12
C ILE A 294 7.81 6.42 14.02
N VAL A 295 6.73 6.12 14.75
CA VAL A 295 6.12 7.08 15.68
C VAL A 295 7.07 7.41 16.83
N SER A 296 7.75 6.42 17.42
CA SER A 296 8.78 6.66 18.44
C SER A 296 9.95 7.50 17.92
N ASN A 297 10.38 7.27 16.68
CA ASN A 297 11.41 8.05 16.01
C ASN A 297 10.97 9.51 15.80
N ALA A 298 9.71 9.75 15.46
CA ALA A 298 9.16 11.09 15.32
C ALA A 298 9.09 11.84 16.66
N LEU A 299 8.77 11.14 17.74
CA LEU A 299 8.66 11.75 19.07
C LEU A 299 10.02 12.06 19.70
N SER A 300 11.02 11.19 19.53
CA SER A 300 12.32 11.36 20.18
C SER A 300 13.47 10.95 19.28
N SER A 301 14.58 11.69 19.33
CA SER A 301 15.83 11.25 18.74
C SER A 301 16.45 10.13 19.58
N CYS A 302 17.13 9.18 18.93
CA CYS A 302 18.09 8.35 19.65
C CYS A 302 19.25 9.24 20.11
N GLN A 303 19.68 9.06 21.36
CA GLN A 303 20.88 9.72 21.88
C GLN A 303 22.11 9.32 21.02
N PRO A 304 23.09 10.22 20.76
CA PRO A 304 24.21 9.99 19.83
C PRO A 304 25.08 8.76 20.15
N GLU A 305 25.07 8.29 21.40
CA GLU A 305 25.81 7.08 21.84
C GLU A 305 25.14 5.77 21.40
N PHE A 306 23.95 5.84 20.79
CA PHE A 306 23.05 4.71 20.51
C PHE A 306 22.64 4.66 19.04
N ILE A 307 23.58 4.99 18.16
CA ILE A 307 23.39 4.92 16.72
C ILE A 307 23.32 3.44 16.31
N PRO A 308 22.26 3.00 15.59
CA PRO A 308 22.19 1.65 15.07
C PRO A 308 23.42 1.34 14.21
N ALA A 309 23.84 0.08 14.15
CA ALA A 309 25.03 -0.36 13.40
C ALA A 309 25.02 0.03 11.90
N PHE A 310 23.87 0.48 11.38
CA PHE A 310 23.63 0.80 9.97
C PHE A 310 23.42 2.29 9.66
N SER A 311 23.59 3.20 10.62
CA SER A 311 23.51 4.64 10.32
C SER A 311 24.91 5.21 10.11
N SER A 312 25.10 6.00 9.04
CA SER A 312 26.22 6.94 8.95
C SER A 312 26.04 8.12 9.91
N ASP A 313 27.14 8.85 10.08
CA ASP A 313 27.43 10.01 10.94
C ASP A 313 26.27 10.79 11.58
N ASN A 314 26.56 11.39 12.74
CA ASN A 314 25.73 12.23 13.62
C ASN A 314 25.01 13.39 12.90
N GLY A 315 24.08 13.10 11.99
CA GLY A 315 23.27 14.07 11.26
C GLY A 315 21.88 14.24 11.86
N SER A 316 21.37 15.46 11.81
CA SER A 316 19.94 15.75 12.04
C SER A 316 19.18 15.61 10.73
N PHE A 317 18.30 14.63 10.63
CA PHE A 317 17.54 14.31 9.42
C PHE A 317 16.05 14.67 9.56
N VAL A 318 15.47 14.34 10.70
CA VAL A 318 14.05 14.55 11.01
C VAL A 318 13.82 15.78 11.87
N ILE A 319 12.58 16.26 11.92
CA ILE A 319 12.23 17.55 12.56
C ILE A 319 12.63 17.61 14.03
N ASN A 320 12.45 16.57 14.83
CA ASN A 320 12.82 16.59 16.25
C ASN A 320 14.34 16.68 16.50
N GLN A 321 15.16 16.36 15.49
CA GLN A 321 16.62 16.53 15.51
C GLN A 321 17.04 17.91 14.98
N LEU A 322 16.32 18.42 13.98
CA LEU A 322 16.57 19.75 13.37
C LEU A 322 16.02 20.90 14.24
N MET A 323 14.97 20.63 15.01
CA MET A 323 14.29 21.55 15.91
C MET A 323 14.07 20.85 17.26
N PRO A 324 15.07 20.84 18.16
CA PRO A 324 14.98 20.14 19.44
C PRO A 324 13.81 20.59 20.32
N GLU A 325 13.33 21.83 20.18
CA GLU A 325 12.10 22.28 20.85
C GLU A 325 10.84 21.50 20.42
N LEU A 326 10.86 20.80 19.29
CA LEU A 326 9.73 19.96 18.86
C LEU A 326 9.86 18.49 19.28
N GLN A 327 10.83 18.15 20.13
CA GLN A 327 10.85 16.82 20.75
C GLN A 327 9.58 16.56 21.55
N TYR A 328 9.07 15.35 21.40
CA TYR A 328 7.83 14.83 21.97
C TYR A 328 6.57 15.59 21.55
N GLN A 329 6.63 16.38 20.47
CA GLN A 329 5.47 17.10 19.96
C GLN A 329 4.39 16.12 19.48
N ALA A 330 3.20 16.20 20.09
CA ALA A 330 2.02 15.45 19.68
C ALA A 330 1.36 16.04 18.42
N PHE A 331 0.50 15.25 17.79
CA PHE A 331 -0.33 15.62 16.64
C PHE A 331 -1.79 15.23 16.88
N ALA A 332 -2.73 15.95 16.24
CA ALA A 332 -4.16 15.74 16.50
C ALA A 332 -4.75 14.54 15.77
N ALA A 333 -4.26 14.21 14.56
CA ALA A 333 -4.76 13.08 13.78
C ALA A 333 -3.65 12.31 13.05
N LEU A 334 -3.69 10.99 13.12
CA LEU A 334 -2.87 10.07 12.35
C LEU A 334 -3.70 9.46 11.22
N LYS A 335 -3.26 9.65 9.98
CA LYS A 335 -3.83 9.01 8.79
C LYS A 335 -2.94 7.86 8.35
N VAL A 336 -3.51 6.66 8.32
CA VAL A 336 -2.83 5.41 7.96
C VAL A 336 -3.61 4.72 6.86
N ASP A 337 -2.95 3.89 6.05
CA ASP A 337 -3.69 2.96 5.20
C ASP A 337 -4.37 1.88 6.05
N ASN A 338 -5.43 1.30 5.50
CA ASN A 338 -6.12 0.13 6.06
C ASN A 338 -5.34 -1.18 5.82
N ALA A 339 -4.00 -1.09 5.83
CA ALA A 339 -3.10 -2.23 5.76
C ALA A 339 -3.08 -2.96 7.11
N TRP A 340 -2.83 -4.28 7.08
CA TRP A 340 -2.87 -5.15 8.26
C TRP A 340 -1.93 -4.69 9.39
N SER A 341 -0.80 -4.07 9.05
CA SER A 341 0.15 -3.50 10.01
C SER A 341 -0.42 -2.36 10.85
N ASN A 342 -1.33 -1.58 10.27
CA ASN A 342 -1.94 -0.42 10.90
C ASN A 342 -3.28 -0.76 11.56
N ALA A 343 -3.94 -1.85 11.13
CA ALA A 343 -5.26 -2.25 11.64
C ALA A 343 -5.20 -3.02 12.99
N ALA A 344 -4.00 -3.39 13.46
CA ALA A 344 -3.82 -4.04 14.74
C ALA A 344 -4.31 -3.13 15.87
N HIS A 345 -5.37 -3.56 16.57
CA HIS A 345 -6.05 -2.74 17.59
C HIS A 345 -5.09 -2.30 18.70
N GLU A 346 -4.17 -3.18 19.11
CA GLU A 346 -3.19 -2.88 20.16
C GLU A 346 -2.26 -1.71 19.78
N VAL A 347 -1.81 -1.63 18.51
CA VAL A 347 -0.95 -0.54 18.04
C VAL A 347 -1.69 0.78 18.03
N VAL A 348 -2.90 0.75 17.49
CA VAL A 348 -3.75 1.93 17.37
C VAL A 348 -4.06 2.47 18.75
N ASN A 349 -4.44 1.60 19.70
CA ASN A 349 -4.68 1.96 21.09
C ASN A 349 -3.41 2.53 21.74
N ASN A 350 -2.25 1.88 21.59
CA ASN A 350 -1.00 2.40 22.15
C ASN A 350 -0.65 3.80 21.63
N ILE A 351 -0.88 4.06 20.34
CA ILE A 351 -0.67 5.39 19.75
C ILE A 351 -1.67 6.40 20.31
N ILE A 352 -2.96 6.04 20.38
CA ILE A 352 -4.02 6.90 20.92
C ILE A 352 -3.73 7.23 22.39
N ASP A 353 -3.40 6.23 23.20
CA ASP A 353 -3.16 6.38 24.64
C ASP A 353 -1.86 7.16 24.93
N THR A 354 -0.85 7.01 24.08
CA THR A 354 0.42 7.73 24.23
C THR A 354 0.32 9.18 23.75
N ILE A 355 -0.29 9.43 22.59
CA ILE A 355 -0.26 10.74 21.91
C ILE A 355 -1.52 11.56 22.18
N GLY A 356 -2.67 10.91 22.40
CA GLY A 356 -3.98 11.56 22.48
C GLY A 356 -4.53 11.97 21.11
N CYS A 357 -4.14 11.27 20.03
CA CYS A 357 -4.56 11.60 18.67
C CYS A 357 -5.77 10.77 18.19
N ALA A 358 -6.51 11.28 17.20
CA ALA A 358 -7.48 10.48 16.45
C ALA A 358 -6.79 9.67 15.34
N VAL A 359 -7.27 8.47 15.04
CA VAL A 359 -6.73 7.64 13.94
C VAL A 359 -7.76 7.51 12.82
N ASN A 360 -7.31 7.71 11.58
CA ASN A 360 -8.13 7.65 10.38
C ASN A 360 -7.52 6.68 9.36
N PHE A 361 -8.20 5.56 9.12
CA PHE A 361 -7.79 4.50 8.19
C PHE A 361 -8.13 4.79 6.73
N GLY A 362 -8.89 5.85 6.47
CA GLY A 362 -9.44 6.16 5.15
C GLY A 362 -10.42 5.09 4.63
N PRO A 363 -11.01 5.32 3.44
CA PRO A 363 -11.83 4.32 2.77
C PRO A 363 -10.97 3.18 2.22
N VAL A 364 -11.51 1.95 2.27
CA VAL A 364 -10.89 0.77 1.64
C VAL A 364 -10.63 1.02 0.15
N ARG A 365 -9.43 0.68 -0.35
CA ARG A 365 -8.99 0.84 -1.76
C ARG A 365 -8.93 2.30 -2.25
N ALA A 366 -8.83 3.28 -1.35
CA ALA A 366 -8.73 4.70 -1.71
C ALA A 366 -7.35 5.31 -1.39
N TRP A 367 -6.27 4.60 -1.74
CA TRP A 367 -4.88 5.03 -1.51
C TRP A 367 -4.59 6.45 -2.03
N PHE A 368 -5.16 6.81 -3.19
CA PHE A 368 -5.05 8.12 -3.84
C PHE A 368 -5.50 9.32 -2.99
N ARG A 369 -6.18 9.12 -1.85
CA ARG A 369 -6.53 10.20 -0.92
C ARG A 369 -5.34 10.65 -0.06
N ARG A 370 -4.23 9.90 -0.04
CA ARG A 370 -2.98 10.21 0.67
C ARG A 370 -1.87 10.59 -0.33
N ASP A 371 -2.20 11.47 -1.27
CA ASP A 371 -1.31 11.87 -2.36
C ASP A 371 0.02 12.50 -1.90
N LEU A 372 0.02 13.13 -0.72
CA LEU A 372 1.21 13.78 -0.17
C LEU A 372 2.33 12.78 0.15
N ILE A 373 2.05 11.77 0.97
CA ILE A 373 3.08 10.81 1.38
C ILE A 373 3.56 9.98 0.18
N GLU A 374 2.65 9.64 -0.74
CA GLU A 374 2.99 8.94 -1.99
C GLU A 374 3.93 9.77 -2.87
N LYS A 375 3.67 11.07 -3.02
CA LYS A 375 4.55 11.99 -3.76
C LYS A 375 5.95 12.06 -3.13
N ILE A 376 6.03 12.18 -1.80
CA ILE A 376 7.30 12.25 -1.08
C ILE A 376 8.08 10.93 -1.23
N LEU A 377 7.43 9.79 -1.01
CA LEU A 377 8.05 8.47 -1.18
C LEU A 377 8.53 8.24 -2.62
N GLY A 378 7.71 8.62 -3.61
CA GLY A 378 8.10 8.57 -5.03
C GLY A 378 9.28 9.48 -5.35
N GLU A 379 9.33 10.68 -4.77
CA GLU A 379 10.44 11.62 -4.95
C GLU A 379 11.74 11.12 -4.31
N LEU A 380 11.69 10.63 -3.08
CA LEU A 380 12.83 10.02 -2.38
C LEU A 380 13.39 8.84 -3.20
N THR A 381 12.52 8.00 -3.71
CA THR A 381 12.90 6.82 -4.50
C THR A 381 13.53 7.20 -5.84
N ARG A 382 12.98 8.21 -6.52
CA ARG A 382 13.52 8.73 -7.80
C ARG A 382 14.86 9.42 -7.62
N ARG A 383 15.05 10.19 -6.54
CA ARG A 383 16.28 10.93 -6.25
C ARG A 383 17.39 10.04 -5.68
N GLY A 384 17.01 8.99 -4.94
CA GLY A 384 17.91 8.02 -4.32
C GLY A 384 18.03 6.73 -5.15
N LEU A 385 17.30 5.69 -4.72
CA LEU A 385 17.49 4.30 -5.13
C LEU A 385 17.42 4.04 -6.64
N GLN A 386 16.51 4.70 -7.37
CA GLN A 386 16.34 4.45 -8.80
C GLN A 386 17.55 4.85 -9.66
N ARG A 387 18.49 5.59 -9.08
CA ARG A 387 19.74 6.01 -9.75
C ARG A 387 20.89 5.03 -9.51
N LEU A 388 20.71 4.04 -8.65
CA LEU A 388 21.74 3.03 -8.36
C LEU A 388 21.78 1.96 -9.45
N PRO A 389 22.96 1.39 -9.75
CA PRO A 389 23.09 0.30 -10.71
C PRO A 389 22.39 -1.00 -10.25
N SER A 390 22.06 -1.13 -8.96
CA SER A 390 21.30 -2.26 -8.39
C SER A 390 19.78 -2.02 -8.33
N THR A 391 19.26 -1.05 -9.07
CA THR A 391 17.82 -0.73 -9.12
C THR A 391 17.02 -1.81 -9.84
N HIS A 392 15.85 -2.19 -9.30
CA HIS A 392 14.86 -2.98 -10.05
C HIS A 392 13.87 -2.11 -10.83
N GLY A 393 14.12 -0.79 -10.93
CA GLY A 393 13.28 0.15 -11.67
C GLY A 393 11.87 0.28 -11.10
N SER A 394 10.98 0.85 -11.91
CA SER A 394 9.56 1.07 -11.58
C SER A 394 8.63 -0.06 -12.08
N GLY A 395 9.15 -1.01 -12.85
CA GLY A 395 8.41 -2.15 -13.36
C GLY A 395 9.23 -3.01 -14.34
N PRO A 396 8.68 -4.15 -14.80
CA PRO A 396 9.45 -5.16 -15.55
C PRO A 396 10.04 -4.70 -16.89
N LYS A 397 9.54 -3.59 -17.44
CA LYS A 397 9.99 -3.01 -18.73
C LYS A 397 10.86 -1.76 -18.54
N ASP A 398 11.26 -1.44 -17.31
CA ASP A 398 12.10 -0.28 -17.05
C ASP A 398 13.51 -0.51 -17.62
N THR A 399 13.95 0.36 -18.53
CA THR A 399 15.24 0.23 -19.24
C THR A 399 16.45 0.42 -18.33
N ARG A 400 16.25 0.89 -17.09
CA ARG A 400 17.30 1.03 -16.08
C ARG A 400 17.69 -0.30 -15.44
N ILE A 401 16.89 -1.36 -15.62
CA ILE A 401 17.14 -2.67 -15.02
C ILE A 401 18.27 -3.35 -15.79
N ASP A 402 19.41 -3.53 -15.12
CA ASP A 402 20.53 -4.33 -15.62
C ASP A 402 21.08 -5.22 -14.50
N HIS A 403 20.76 -6.52 -14.55
CA HIS A 403 21.19 -7.56 -13.60
C HIS A 403 21.37 -7.07 -12.15
N PRO A 404 20.31 -6.60 -11.47
CA PRO A 404 20.43 -5.81 -10.23
C PRO A 404 21.17 -6.51 -9.09
N ASN A 405 20.96 -7.82 -8.93
CA ASN A 405 21.63 -8.64 -7.91
C ASN A 405 23.14 -8.79 -8.19
N GLU A 406 23.52 -8.95 -9.46
CA GLU A 406 24.93 -9.07 -9.85
C GLU A 406 25.65 -7.73 -9.67
N GLN A 407 25.00 -6.62 -10.05
CA GLN A 407 25.54 -5.27 -9.83
C GLN A 407 25.65 -4.95 -8.33
N ALA A 408 24.66 -5.33 -7.51
CA ALA A 408 24.72 -5.17 -6.06
C ALA A 408 25.90 -5.93 -5.45
N ALA A 409 26.14 -7.17 -5.87
CA ALA A 409 27.28 -7.98 -5.42
C ALA A 409 28.62 -7.40 -5.91
N LYS A 410 28.68 -6.99 -7.19
CA LYS A 410 29.86 -6.40 -7.83
C LYS A 410 30.30 -5.10 -7.16
N PHE A 411 29.35 -4.21 -6.90
CA PHE A 411 29.61 -2.90 -6.26
C PHE A 411 29.52 -2.93 -4.74
N ARG A 412 29.21 -4.09 -4.14
CA ARG A 412 29.04 -4.29 -2.69
C ARG A 412 28.10 -3.25 -2.05
N ILE A 413 26.95 -3.01 -2.68
CA ILE A 413 25.97 -2.04 -2.18
C ILE A 413 25.35 -2.59 -0.90
N THR A 414 25.70 -1.98 0.24
CA THR A 414 25.28 -2.42 1.56
C THR A 414 23.95 -1.79 1.96
N LEU A 415 23.22 -2.42 2.89
CA LEU A 415 22.04 -1.80 3.52
C LEU A 415 22.38 -0.41 4.10
N ARG A 416 23.57 -0.23 4.69
CA ARG A 416 24.02 1.04 5.24
C ARG A 416 24.06 2.13 4.17
N ASP A 417 24.66 1.86 3.02
CA ASP A 417 24.73 2.82 1.91
C ASP A 417 23.33 3.28 1.47
N LEU A 418 22.37 2.34 1.42
CA LEU A 418 20.98 2.64 1.07
C LEU A 418 20.27 3.48 2.13
N VAL A 419 20.46 3.15 3.41
CA VAL A 419 19.90 3.90 4.54
C VAL A 419 20.46 5.32 4.56
N ASP A 420 21.76 5.48 4.30
CA ASP A 420 22.44 6.78 4.24
C ASP A 420 21.89 7.65 3.11
N ILE A 421 21.65 7.07 1.93
CA ILE A 421 20.98 7.75 0.82
C ILE A 421 19.60 8.24 1.25
N PHE A 422 18.79 7.36 1.87
CA PHE A 422 17.45 7.74 2.32
C PHE A 422 17.47 8.84 3.39
N GLN A 423 18.36 8.74 4.38
CA GLN A 423 18.52 9.74 5.44
C GLN A 423 18.88 11.11 4.86
N ARG A 424 19.79 11.16 3.88
CA ARG A 424 20.13 12.41 3.18
C ARG A 424 18.97 12.97 2.38
N CYS A 425 18.22 12.12 1.68
CA CYS A 425 17.04 12.55 0.95
C CYS A 425 15.93 13.05 1.91
N ILE A 426 15.78 12.48 3.11
CA ILE A 426 14.89 12.98 4.17
C ILE A 426 15.32 14.36 4.64
N GLN A 427 16.62 14.52 4.92
CA GLN A 427 17.16 15.80 5.36
C GLN A 427 16.92 16.87 4.30
N GLU A 428 17.25 16.60 3.04
CA GLU A 428 17.00 17.48 1.90
C GLU A 428 15.52 17.86 1.83
N GLN A 429 14.59 16.91 1.95
CA GLN A 429 13.16 17.21 1.95
C GLN A 429 12.75 18.20 3.06
N ASN A 430 13.37 18.12 4.24
CA ASN A 430 13.07 18.96 5.39
C ASN A 430 13.73 20.34 5.35
N ILE A 431 14.88 20.48 4.66
CA ILE A 431 15.65 21.74 4.60
C ILE A 431 15.54 22.47 3.25
N SER A 432 15.03 21.82 2.20
CA SER A 432 14.96 22.41 0.86
C SER A 432 13.63 23.09 0.57
N ASP A 433 13.76 24.23 -0.09
CA ASP A 433 12.67 25.06 -0.58
C ASP A 433 12.02 24.44 -1.82
N THR A 434 10.70 24.57 -1.94
CA THR A 434 9.98 24.13 -3.15
C THR A 434 8.93 25.15 -3.54
N GLU A 435 8.67 25.30 -4.84
CA GLU A 435 7.63 26.19 -5.37
C GLU A 435 6.26 25.89 -4.77
N GLY A 436 5.92 24.60 -4.60
CA GLY A 436 4.65 24.17 -3.99
C GLY A 436 4.48 24.59 -2.52
N ARG A 437 5.55 25.08 -1.87
CA ARG A 437 5.56 25.69 -0.53
C ARG A 437 5.95 27.17 -0.59
N GLN A 438 5.78 27.84 -1.73
CA GLN A 438 6.18 29.24 -1.94
C GLN A 438 7.65 29.47 -1.57
N PHE A 439 8.52 28.54 -1.97
CA PHE A 439 9.96 28.58 -1.72
C PHE A 439 10.33 28.62 -0.24
N SER A 440 9.59 27.87 0.58
CA SER A 440 9.93 27.64 2.00
C SER A 440 10.24 26.18 2.27
N ALA A 441 11.30 25.95 3.06
CA ALA A 441 11.64 24.66 3.62
C ALA A 441 10.65 24.28 4.74
N PRO A 442 10.32 22.97 4.91
CA PRO A 442 9.45 22.53 5.99
C PRO A 442 9.90 22.99 7.38
N VAL A 443 11.21 22.97 7.67
CA VAL A 443 11.77 23.50 8.92
C VAL A 443 11.44 24.99 9.10
N GLN A 444 11.63 25.81 8.06
CA GLN A 444 11.31 27.25 8.13
C GLN A 444 9.81 27.50 8.33
N VAL A 445 8.95 26.69 7.70
CA VAL A 445 7.49 26.77 7.90
C VAL A 445 7.15 26.53 9.38
N LEU A 446 7.75 25.51 9.99
CA LEU A 446 7.53 25.19 11.41
C LEU A 446 8.10 26.26 12.35
N GLN A 447 9.30 26.76 12.08
CA GLN A 447 9.92 27.86 12.82
C GLN A 447 9.05 29.13 12.78
N ASN A 448 8.58 29.50 11.59
CA ASN A 448 7.69 30.64 11.42
C ASN A 448 6.34 30.46 12.11
N ALA A 449 5.80 29.24 12.12
CA ALA A 449 4.57 28.94 12.83
C ALA A 449 4.75 29.05 14.35
N LEU A 450 5.87 28.59 14.91
CA LEU A 450 6.20 28.76 16.33
C LEU A 450 6.38 30.23 16.72
N ALA A 451 7.03 31.01 15.86
CA ALA A 451 7.31 32.43 16.14
C ALA A 451 6.08 33.34 16.05
N LYS A 452 5.02 32.93 15.33
CA LYS A 452 3.83 33.75 15.06
C LYS A 452 2.61 33.17 15.78
N PRO A 453 2.14 33.77 16.90
CA PRO A 453 0.95 33.30 17.62
C PRO A 453 -0.31 33.17 16.75
N ALA A 454 -0.46 34.04 15.74
CA ALA A 454 -1.57 34.00 14.79
C ALA A 454 -1.57 32.76 13.86
N SER A 455 -0.50 31.95 13.85
CA SER A 455 -0.45 30.69 13.08
C SER A 455 -1.39 29.61 13.64
N GLY A 456 -1.83 29.76 14.90
CA GLY A 456 -2.63 28.76 15.61
C GLY A 456 -1.86 27.48 15.96
N PHE A 457 -0.54 27.43 15.71
CA PHE A 457 0.33 26.35 16.15
C PHE A 457 0.74 26.55 17.60
N PHE A 458 0.57 25.52 18.42
CA PHE A 458 0.98 25.52 19.82
C PHE A 458 1.78 24.24 20.08
N ARG A 459 2.84 24.38 20.87
CA ARG A 459 3.58 23.21 21.35
C ARG A 459 2.68 22.37 22.27
N GLN A 460 2.63 21.08 21.98
CA GLN A 460 1.89 20.08 22.73
C GLN A 460 2.82 18.88 22.98
N PRO A 461 3.88 19.07 23.78
CA PRO A 461 4.77 17.97 24.10
C PRO A 461 4.02 16.93 24.95
N LEU A 462 4.38 15.65 24.80
CA LEU A 462 3.85 14.59 25.66
C LEU A 462 4.11 14.90 27.15
N PRO A 463 3.29 14.41 28.08
CA PRO A 463 3.57 14.55 29.51
C PRO A 463 4.95 14.01 29.90
N LYS A 464 5.67 14.70 30.79
CA LYS A 464 7.06 14.33 31.19
C LYS A 464 7.17 12.88 31.68
N THR A 465 6.14 12.36 32.33
CA THR A 465 6.06 10.96 32.79
C THR A 465 6.08 9.98 31.63
N VAL A 466 5.35 10.28 30.54
CA VAL A 466 5.33 9.49 29.30
C VAL A 466 6.66 9.61 28.56
N GLN A 467 7.27 10.80 28.54
CA GLN A 467 8.60 11.00 27.94
C GLN A 467 9.67 10.13 28.62
N ALA A 468 9.62 10.03 29.96
CA ALA A 468 10.56 9.20 30.73
C ALA A 468 10.32 7.70 30.55
N HIS A 469 9.06 7.29 30.38
CA HIS A 469 8.66 5.87 30.36
C HIS A 469 7.62 5.57 29.27
N ALA A 470 8.03 5.63 28.00
CA ALA A 470 7.16 5.31 26.86
C ALA A 470 6.96 3.78 26.66
N LYS A 471 6.59 3.05 27.73
CA LYS A 471 6.44 1.57 27.72
C LYS A 471 5.43 1.08 26.67
N LEU A 472 4.36 1.84 26.41
CA LEU A 472 3.36 1.52 25.38
C LEU A 472 3.92 1.54 23.95
N MET A 473 5.01 2.27 23.73
CA MET A 473 5.69 2.35 22.44
C MET A 473 6.78 1.28 22.28
N MET A 474 7.09 0.54 23.34
CA MET A 474 8.10 -0.53 23.34
C MET A 474 7.55 -1.82 22.73
N HIS A 475 8.45 -2.75 22.39
CA HIS A 475 8.10 -4.12 22.02
C HIS A 475 7.74 -4.91 23.28
N ILE A 476 6.62 -5.64 23.24
CA ILE A 476 6.10 -6.35 24.41
C ILE A 476 6.25 -7.86 24.19
N GLU A 477 6.86 -8.55 25.16
CA GLU A 477 6.93 -10.01 25.19
C GLU A 477 6.59 -10.56 26.59
N GLU A 478 6.02 -11.76 26.65
CA GLU A 478 5.88 -12.48 27.91
C GLU A 478 7.12 -13.32 28.21
N ALA A 479 7.58 -13.26 29.46
CA ALA A 479 8.68 -14.10 29.94
C ALA A 479 8.33 -14.75 31.28
N THR A 480 8.84 -15.96 31.52
CA THR A 480 8.67 -16.66 32.81
C THR A 480 9.93 -16.51 33.64
N VAL A 481 9.76 -16.17 34.92
CA VAL A 481 10.86 -16.13 35.88
C VAL A 481 11.34 -17.54 36.17
N ARG A 482 12.64 -17.74 36.03
CA ARG A 482 13.37 -18.97 36.32
C ARG A 482 14.31 -18.70 37.50
N GLY A 483 14.51 -19.72 38.30
CA GLY A 483 15.40 -19.69 39.46
C GLY A 483 15.34 -21.05 40.13
N ASN A 484 16.28 -21.33 41.01
CA ASN A 484 16.28 -22.57 41.78
C ASN A 484 16.92 -22.31 43.13
N ILE A 485 16.13 -22.46 44.19
CA ILE A 485 16.56 -22.20 45.58
C ILE A 485 17.60 -23.24 46.01
N GLU A 486 17.34 -24.52 45.75
CA GLU A 486 18.22 -25.64 46.12
C GLU A 486 19.61 -25.57 45.48
N LYS A 487 19.67 -25.09 44.23
CA LYS A 487 20.92 -24.92 43.46
C LYS A 487 21.55 -23.53 43.63
N GLY A 488 21.00 -22.68 44.50
CA GLY A 488 21.49 -21.31 44.73
C GLY A 488 21.38 -20.38 43.50
N VAL A 489 20.52 -20.70 42.54
CA VAL A 489 20.33 -19.91 41.32
C VAL A 489 19.29 -18.83 41.57
N ARG A 490 19.76 -17.59 41.69
CA ARG A 490 18.91 -16.39 41.85
C ARG A 490 17.89 -16.24 40.70
N PRO A 491 16.73 -15.60 40.93
CA PRO A 491 15.73 -15.41 39.89
C PRO A 491 16.21 -14.55 38.72
N TYR A 492 15.85 -14.98 37.51
CA TYR A 492 16.13 -14.32 36.25
C TYR A 492 15.05 -14.70 35.23
N PHE A 493 14.94 -13.98 34.12
CA PHE A 493 14.20 -14.48 32.96
C PHE A 493 15.11 -14.53 31.73
N THR A 494 14.71 -15.30 30.73
CA THR A 494 15.46 -15.42 29.48
C THR A 494 14.63 -14.82 28.35
N LEU A 495 15.26 -13.95 27.58
CA LEU A 495 14.67 -13.26 26.43
C LEU A 495 15.69 -13.27 25.31
N SER A 496 15.28 -13.66 24.10
CA SER A 496 16.18 -13.80 22.94
C SER A 496 17.47 -14.57 23.27
N ARG A 497 17.35 -15.68 24.02
CA ARG A 497 18.46 -16.56 24.48
C ARG A 497 19.44 -15.96 25.51
N HIS A 498 19.15 -14.78 26.07
CA HIS A 498 20.01 -14.14 27.06
C HIS A 498 19.32 -13.94 28.40
N ARG A 499 20.07 -14.07 29.50
CA ARG A 499 19.51 -13.88 30.85
C ARG A 499 19.42 -12.41 31.18
N HIS A 500 18.30 -12.04 31.78
CA HIS A 500 17.97 -10.72 32.26
C HIS A 500 17.66 -10.81 33.75
N THR A 501 18.22 -9.90 34.54
CA THR A 501 17.94 -9.79 35.98
C THR A 501 18.29 -8.38 36.46
N ASN A 502 17.86 -8.01 37.65
CA ASN A 502 18.34 -6.83 38.36
C ASN A 502 18.34 -7.12 39.86
N GLU A 503 18.74 -6.15 40.67
CA GLU A 503 18.82 -6.33 42.13
C GLU A 503 17.47 -6.77 42.73
N MET A 504 16.39 -6.12 42.30
CA MET A 504 15.03 -6.43 42.77
C MET A 504 14.60 -7.85 42.41
N LEU A 505 14.70 -8.25 41.14
CA LEU A 505 14.33 -9.59 40.69
C LEU A 505 15.23 -10.66 41.30
N ALA A 506 16.53 -10.41 41.39
CA ALA A 506 17.51 -11.36 41.92
C ALA A 506 17.29 -11.69 43.41
N ASN A 507 16.56 -10.86 44.15
CA ASN A 507 16.18 -11.10 45.54
C ASN A 507 14.72 -11.60 45.68
N SER A 508 13.95 -11.63 44.59
CA SER A 508 12.51 -11.95 44.60
C SER A 508 12.24 -13.42 44.28
N PHE A 509 12.66 -14.34 45.15
CA PHE A 509 12.48 -15.80 44.95
C PHE A 509 11.01 -16.23 44.84
N HIS A 510 10.09 -15.50 45.46
CA HIS A 510 8.64 -15.74 45.37
C HIS A 510 8.07 -15.56 43.95
N LEU A 511 8.81 -14.91 43.05
CA LEU A 511 8.39 -14.74 41.65
C LEU A 511 8.76 -15.92 40.76
N ILE A 512 9.51 -16.92 41.23
CA ILE A 512 9.90 -18.09 40.40
C ILE A 512 8.64 -18.80 39.87
N GLY A 513 8.61 -19.06 38.56
CA GLY A 513 7.47 -19.64 37.86
C GLY A 513 6.38 -18.65 37.45
N LYS A 514 6.42 -17.41 37.94
CA LYS A 514 5.47 -16.35 37.56
C LYS A 514 5.81 -15.77 36.18
N LYS A 515 4.79 -15.19 35.54
CA LYS A 515 4.91 -14.50 34.26
C LYS A 515 5.18 -13.01 34.46
N LEU A 516 6.03 -12.47 33.59
CA LEU A 516 6.35 -11.06 33.48
C LEU A 516 5.88 -10.54 32.12
N VAL A 517 5.44 -9.28 32.09
CA VAL A 517 5.32 -8.49 30.86
C VAL A 517 6.63 -7.71 30.70
N VAL A 518 7.34 -7.99 29.62
CA VAL A 518 8.66 -7.44 29.33
C VAL A 518 8.54 -6.40 28.22
N TYR A 519 9.06 -5.20 28.48
CA TYR A 519 9.07 -4.08 27.55
C TYR A 519 10.50 -3.88 27.04
N LEU A 520 10.71 -4.03 25.74
CA LEU A 520 12.01 -3.83 25.10
C LEU A 520 11.98 -2.57 24.25
N ASP A 521 13.00 -1.72 24.40
CA ASP A 521 13.18 -0.62 23.46
C ASP A 521 13.45 -1.18 22.06
N ARG A 522 12.64 -0.73 21.10
CA ARG A 522 12.68 -1.20 19.70
C ARG A 522 13.99 -0.84 19.01
N ARG A 523 14.46 0.36 19.29
CA ARG A 523 15.67 0.95 18.68
C ARG A 523 16.92 0.50 19.43
N LEU A 524 16.79 0.09 20.69
CA LEU A 524 17.90 -0.34 21.54
C LEU A 524 17.58 -1.59 22.36
N ALA A 525 17.91 -2.76 21.80
CA ALA A 525 17.53 -4.07 22.36
C ALA A 525 18.10 -4.40 23.76
N ARG A 526 19.07 -3.62 24.26
CA ARG A 526 19.62 -3.79 25.61
C ARG A 526 18.79 -3.09 26.70
N VAL A 527 17.94 -2.14 26.33
CA VAL A 527 17.06 -1.45 27.28
C VAL A 527 15.79 -2.26 27.41
N VAL A 528 15.65 -2.89 28.57
CA VAL A 528 14.55 -3.79 28.87
C VAL A 528 13.98 -3.44 30.24
N TYR A 529 12.67 -3.36 30.34
CA TYR A 529 11.92 -3.21 31.58
C TYR A 529 11.03 -4.43 31.79
N ALA A 530 10.68 -4.72 33.03
CA ALA A 530 9.75 -5.82 33.32
C ALA A 530 8.74 -5.43 34.39
N THR A 531 7.51 -5.93 34.23
CA THR A 531 6.45 -5.84 35.23
C THR A 531 5.90 -7.22 35.51
N VAL A 532 5.45 -7.48 36.74
CA VAL A 532 4.80 -8.74 37.08
C VAL A 532 3.40 -8.76 36.47
N LYS A 533 3.08 -9.79 35.69
CA LYS A 533 1.83 -9.84 34.90
C LYS A 533 0.59 -9.82 35.79
N ASP A 534 0.62 -10.55 36.91
CA ASP A 534 -0.55 -10.72 37.77
C ASP A 534 -0.81 -9.50 38.67
N THR A 535 0.24 -8.86 39.18
CA THR A 535 0.13 -7.77 40.17
C THR A 535 0.37 -6.37 39.58
N GLY A 536 0.89 -6.28 38.36
CA GLY A 536 1.31 -5.02 37.74
C GLY A 536 2.55 -4.39 38.40
N GLN A 537 3.20 -5.06 39.35
CA GLN A 537 4.37 -4.53 40.05
C GLN A 537 5.51 -4.25 39.07
N ASP A 538 6.00 -3.00 39.05
CA ASP A 538 7.14 -2.61 38.25
C ASP A 538 8.44 -3.11 38.87
N LEU A 539 9.20 -3.90 38.10
CA LEU A 539 10.51 -4.38 38.51
C LEU A 539 11.64 -3.44 38.05
N GLY A 540 11.33 -2.41 37.26
CA GLY A 540 12.29 -1.44 36.75
C GLY A 540 13.12 -1.97 35.57
N GLN A 541 14.28 -1.36 35.33
CA GLN A 541 15.16 -1.72 34.24
C GLN A 541 15.94 -3.01 34.55
N MET A 542 16.02 -3.89 33.57
CA MET A 542 16.67 -5.19 33.63
C MET A 542 18.09 -5.12 33.08
N ARG A 543 19.05 -5.75 33.76
CA ARG A 543 20.43 -5.90 33.29
C ARG A 543 20.53 -7.16 32.44
N LEU A 544 20.97 -6.97 31.20
CA LEU A 544 21.28 -8.03 30.25
C LEU A 544 22.67 -8.63 30.56
N SER A 545 22.75 -9.96 30.63
CA SER A 545 24.02 -10.69 30.74
C SER A 545 24.58 -11.09 29.37
N GLY A 546 25.91 -11.15 29.25
CA GLY A 546 26.60 -11.65 28.07
C GLY A 546 27.05 -10.56 27.07
N PRO A 547 27.54 -10.95 25.88
CA PRO A 547 28.18 -10.04 24.93
C PRO A 547 27.23 -8.94 24.42
N TRP A 548 25.94 -9.25 24.31
CA TRP A 548 24.92 -8.30 23.84
C TRP A 548 24.60 -7.16 24.81
N ALA A 549 25.12 -7.19 26.04
CA ALA A 549 24.92 -6.14 27.03
C ALA A 549 25.45 -4.77 26.56
N LYS A 550 26.51 -4.76 25.73
CA LYS A 550 27.12 -3.55 25.18
C LYS A 550 26.66 -3.21 23.76
N SER A 551 25.84 -4.06 23.15
CA SER A 551 25.43 -3.90 21.77
C SER A 551 24.42 -2.75 21.60
N ASN A 552 24.64 -1.92 20.58
CA ASN A 552 23.79 -0.78 20.18
C ASN A 552 22.76 -1.14 19.09
N CYS A 553 22.49 -2.43 18.87
CA CYS A 553 21.56 -2.86 17.83
C CYS A 553 20.09 -2.66 18.22
N SER A 554 19.23 -2.46 17.23
CA SER A 554 17.78 -2.54 17.41
C SER A 554 17.35 -3.96 17.79
N TRP A 555 16.13 -4.12 18.32
CA TRP A 555 15.57 -5.44 18.62
C TRP A 555 15.47 -6.32 17.36
N ARG A 556 15.09 -5.73 16.23
CA ARG A 556 15.00 -6.44 14.94
C ARG A 556 16.37 -6.89 14.46
N ASP A 557 17.35 -6.00 14.51
CA ASP A 557 18.72 -6.32 14.10
C ASP A 557 19.26 -7.47 14.94
N ARG A 558 19.07 -7.42 16.27
CA ARG A 558 19.48 -8.52 17.16
C ARG A 558 18.84 -9.84 16.75
N LYS A 559 17.53 -9.84 16.49
CA LYS A 559 16.77 -11.05 16.11
C LYS A 559 17.27 -11.59 14.77
N LEU A 560 17.50 -10.71 13.79
CA LEU A 560 18.06 -11.07 12.50
C LEU A 560 19.47 -11.66 12.64
N MET A 561 20.36 -11.03 13.42
CA MET A 561 21.71 -11.52 13.69
C MET A 561 21.71 -12.91 14.32
N ILE A 562 20.85 -13.12 15.33
CA ILE A 562 20.72 -14.41 15.99
C ILE A 562 20.21 -15.47 15.00
N ASN A 563 19.17 -15.17 14.24
CA ASN A 563 18.58 -16.10 13.29
C ASN A 563 19.54 -16.46 12.15
N SER A 564 20.22 -15.47 11.56
CA SER A 564 21.22 -15.68 10.51
C SER A 564 22.42 -16.47 11.03
N GLY A 565 22.92 -16.16 12.24
CA GLY A 565 24.00 -16.92 12.86
C GLY A 565 23.63 -18.37 13.13
N LEU A 566 22.38 -18.63 13.56
CA LEU A 566 21.86 -19.98 13.74
C LEU A 566 21.69 -20.71 12.40
N ALA A 567 21.15 -20.05 11.37
CA ALA A 567 20.99 -20.62 10.05
C ALA A 567 22.35 -21.04 9.44
N LEU A 568 23.38 -20.17 9.57
CA LEU A 568 24.75 -20.51 9.17
C LEU A 568 25.31 -21.71 9.94
N ARG A 569 25.02 -21.81 11.25
CA ARG A 569 25.42 -22.97 12.05
C ARG A 569 24.70 -24.24 11.60
N TYR A 570 23.41 -24.19 11.33
CA TYR A 570 22.62 -25.34 10.86
C TYR A 570 23.02 -25.78 9.45
N GLY A 571 23.36 -24.83 8.57
CA GLY A 571 23.87 -25.10 7.23
C GLY A 571 25.33 -25.55 7.21
N SER A 572 26.10 -25.30 8.27
CA SER A 572 27.46 -25.80 8.36
C SER A 572 27.44 -27.31 8.59
N VAL A 573 28.01 -28.08 7.66
CA VAL A 573 28.26 -29.52 7.83
C VAL A 573 29.41 -29.71 8.83
N GLY A 574 29.17 -29.33 10.09
CA GLY A 574 30.03 -29.67 11.20
C GLY A 574 29.66 -31.07 11.66
N GLY A 575 30.39 -32.09 11.18
CA GLY A 575 30.20 -33.45 11.68
C GLY A 575 30.38 -33.47 13.20
N ASP A 576 29.47 -34.15 13.91
CA ASP A 576 29.55 -34.33 15.36
C ASP A 576 30.96 -34.87 15.69
N PRO A 577 31.72 -34.23 16.60
CA PRO A 577 33.01 -34.74 17.05
C PRO A 577 32.93 -36.21 17.48
N LEU A 578 31.81 -36.64 18.07
CA LEU A 578 31.57 -38.04 18.41
C LEU A 578 31.41 -38.93 17.19
N ASP A 579 30.73 -38.49 16.14
CA ASP A 579 30.60 -39.25 14.91
C ASP A 579 31.94 -39.37 14.17
N ARG A 580 32.78 -38.33 14.22
CA ARG A 580 34.16 -38.39 13.71
C ARG A 580 35.01 -39.39 14.48
N ILE A 581 34.90 -39.40 15.82
CA ILE A 581 35.59 -40.37 16.67
C ILE A 581 35.04 -41.79 16.45
N LYS A 582 33.72 -41.95 16.28
CA LYS A 582 33.10 -43.25 15.96
C LYS A 582 33.58 -43.76 14.61
N GLN A 583 33.59 -42.92 13.59
CA GLN A 583 34.09 -43.29 12.26
C GLN A 583 35.58 -43.68 12.32
N GLY A 584 36.41 -42.90 13.02
CA GLY A 584 37.81 -43.24 13.23
C GLY A 584 37.99 -44.57 13.98
N LYS A 585 37.22 -44.80 15.05
CA LYS A 585 37.25 -46.07 15.79
C LYS A 585 36.70 -47.24 14.97
N GLU A 586 35.69 -47.04 14.13
CA GLU A 586 35.14 -48.05 13.23
C GLU A 586 36.13 -48.41 12.11
N GLU A 587 36.85 -47.43 11.58
CA GLU A 587 37.94 -47.64 10.62
C GLU A 587 39.10 -48.40 11.26
N ASP A 588 39.52 -48.02 12.47
CA ASP A 588 40.51 -48.77 13.25
C ASP A 588 40.06 -50.21 13.51
N LEU A 589 38.78 -50.42 13.83
CA LEU A 589 38.22 -51.76 14.04
C LEU A 589 38.20 -52.57 12.73
N LYS A 590 37.86 -51.95 11.60
CA LYS A 590 37.91 -52.56 10.27
C LYS A 590 39.36 -52.89 9.85
N GLN A 591 40.33 -52.02 10.17
CA GLN A 591 41.75 -52.28 9.94
C GLN A 591 42.27 -53.42 10.83
N ARG A 592 41.90 -53.46 12.12
CA ARG A 592 42.21 -54.58 13.02
C ARG A 592 41.59 -55.90 12.57
N LYS A 593 40.35 -55.88 12.06
CA LYS A 593 39.71 -57.06 11.46
C LYS A 593 40.42 -57.49 10.17
N LYS A 594 40.85 -56.56 9.31
CA LYS A 594 41.67 -56.86 8.11
C LYS A 594 43.05 -57.43 8.46
N SER A 595 43.71 -56.93 9.50
CA SER A 595 45.02 -57.44 9.95
C SER A 595 44.91 -58.79 10.63
N GLN A 596 43.85 -59.05 11.40
CA GLN A 596 43.51 -60.38 11.92
C GLN A 596 43.19 -61.38 10.80
N ARG A 597 42.41 -60.99 9.78
CA ARG A 597 42.16 -61.81 8.58
C ARG A 597 43.44 -62.14 7.81
N LYS A 598 44.40 -61.20 7.72
CA LYS A 598 45.72 -61.45 7.10
C LYS A 598 46.62 -62.37 7.95
N LYS A 599 46.49 -62.34 9.29
CA LYS A 599 47.18 -63.29 10.18
C LYS A 599 46.56 -64.69 10.10
N SER A 600 45.23 -64.79 10.05
CA SER A 600 44.52 -66.07 9.90
C SER A 600 44.73 -66.71 8.52
N SER A 601 44.85 -65.90 7.45
CA SER A 601 45.16 -66.42 6.11
C SER A 601 46.60 -66.91 5.99
N ARG A 602 47.56 -66.28 6.68
CA ARG A 602 48.95 -66.77 6.74
C ARG A 602 49.06 -68.08 7.50
N THR A 603 48.39 -68.20 8.66
CA THR A 603 48.36 -69.46 9.42
C THR A 603 47.61 -70.56 8.68
N ALA A 604 46.52 -70.26 7.95
CA ALA A 604 45.84 -71.24 7.10
C ALA A 604 46.72 -71.70 5.91
N LEU A 605 47.46 -70.80 5.27
CA LEU A 605 48.41 -71.14 4.19
C LEU A 605 49.62 -71.94 4.67
N ASP A 606 50.08 -71.71 5.90
CA ASP A 606 51.15 -72.49 6.52
C ASP A 606 50.67 -73.91 6.90
N ILE A 607 49.43 -74.05 7.38
CA ILE A 607 48.80 -75.37 7.64
C ILE A 607 48.56 -76.13 6.32
N GLU A 608 48.06 -75.48 5.26
CA GLU A 608 47.91 -76.10 3.93
C GLU A 608 49.26 -76.51 3.31
N ARG A 609 50.34 -75.76 3.55
CA ARG A 609 51.69 -76.16 3.11
C ARG A 609 52.20 -77.41 3.84
N ILE A 610 51.91 -77.54 5.13
CA ILE A 610 52.28 -78.72 5.93
C ILE A 610 51.46 -79.93 5.48
N GLU A 611 50.15 -79.78 5.25
CA GLU A 611 49.29 -80.85 4.72
C GLU A 611 49.66 -81.26 3.28
N ALA A 612 50.02 -80.32 2.41
CA ALA A 612 50.49 -80.62 1.06
C ALA A 612 51.84 -81.35 1.04
N HIS A 613 52.68 -81.15 2.06
CA HIS A 613 53.93 -81.89 2.23
C HIS A 613 53.68 -83.31 2.74
N GLN A 614 52.72 -83.50 3.65
CA GLN A 614 52.30 -84.82 4.13
C GLN A 614 51.57 -85.64 3.04
N ARG A 615 50.79 -85.00 2.16
CA ARG A 615 50.12 -85.67 1.01
C ARG A 615 51.09 -86.14 -0.09
N LYS A 616 52.34 -85.66 -0.13
CA LYS A 616 53.38 -86.18 -1.04
C LYS A 616 54.07 -87.45 -0.53
N VAL A 617 53.92 -87.81 0.75
CA VAL A 617 54.64 -88.92 1.40
C VAL A 617 53.80 -90.18 1.58
N ALA A 618 52.48 -90.15 1.36
CA ALA A 618 51.62 -91.34 1.44
C ALA A 618 50.88 -91.61 0.13
N LYS A 619 51.38 -92.57 -0.67
CA LYS A 619 50.66 -93.23 -1.77
C LYS A 619 50.53 -94.72 -1.43
N ILE A 620 49.36 -95.17 -0.94
CA ILE A 620 48.85 -96.56 -1.11
C ILE A 620 47.29 -96.48 -1.09
N PRO A 621 46.57 -97.23 -1.96
CA PRO A 621 45.14 -97.03 -2.23
C PRO A 621 44.25 -97.98 -1.43
N VAL A 622 43.04 -97.55 -1.04
CA VAL A 622 41.90 -98.43 -0.70
C VAL A 622 40.58 -97.78 -1.11
N GLU A 623 39.68 -98.62 -1.63
CA GLU A 623 38.34 -98.38 -2.19
C GLU A 623 37.27 -97.84 -1.22
N ASN A 624 36.20 -97.31 -1.83
CA ASN A 624 35.02 -96.62 -1.27
C ASN A 624 34.14 -97.47 -0.33
N PRO A 625 33.28 -96.81 0.47
CA PRO A 625 31.85 -96.86 0.12
C PRO A 625 31.10 -95.52 0.24
N ALA A 626 29.90 -95.50 -0.35
CA ALA A 626 28.99 -94.38 -0.56
C ALA A 626 28.06 -94.08 0.67
N PRO A 627 27.00 -93.26 0.54
CA PRO A 627 26.92 -91.86 0.97
C PRO A 627 25.99 -91.63 2.17
N ALA A 628 26.29 -90.62 3.02
CA ALA A 628 25.38 -90.17 4.08
C ALA A 628 24.71 -88.83 3.74
N GLN A 629 23.39 -88.81 3.92
CA GLN A 629 22.44 -87.74 3.58
C GLN A 629 22.58 -86.46 4.46
N PRO A 630 22.08 -85.31 3.98
CA PRO A 630 22.33 -84.00 4.58
C PRO A 630 21.40 -83.70 5.76
N LEU A 631 21.98 -83.19 6.86
CA LEU A 631 21.21 -82.63 7.98
C LEU A 631 20.81 -81.16 7.72
N PRO A 632 19.65 -80.72 8.24
CA PRO A 632 18.92 -79.54 7.76
C PRO A 632 19.44 -78.24 8.38
N LYS A 633 19.34 -77.15 7.59
CA LYS A 633 19.58 -75.77 8.04
C LYS A 633 18.46 -75.31 8.98
N PRO A 634 18.76 -74.71 10.15
CA PRO A 634 17.76 -73.99 10.92
C PRO A 634 17.48 -72.61 10.30
N ALA A 635 16.19 -72.29 10.26
CA ALA A 635 15.56 -71.20 9.53
C ALA A 635 15.92 -69.80 10.04
N ALA A 636 15.96 -68.85 9.11
CA ALA A 636 16.15 -67.43 9.37
C ALA A 636 14.92 -66.82 10.05
N ALA A 637 15.13 -66.22 11.23
CA ALA A 637 14.15 -65.34 11.86
C ALA A 637 14.18 -63.96 11.16
N THR A 638 13.15 -63.68 10.38
CA THR A 638 12.84 -62.38 9.81
C THR A 638 12.30 -61.46 10.90
N VAL A 639 13.13 -60.55 11.40
CA VAL A 639 12.65 -59.40 12.17
C VAL A 639 12.26 -58.30 11.18
N ASN A 640 10.95 -58.11 11.01
CA ASN A 640 10.37 -56.96 10.32
C ASN A 640 10.67 -55.71 11.15
N VAL A 641 11.56 -54.86 10.66
CA VAL A 641 11.75 -53.49 11.17
C VAL A 641 10.88 -52.57 10.32
N SER A 642 9.78 -52.11 10.90
CA SER A 642 8.97 -51.02 10.35
C SER A 642 9.81 -49.73 10.25
N PRO A 643 9.71 -48.94 9.17
CA PRO A 643 10.45 -47.70 9.05
C PRO A 643 9.95 -46.68 10.09
N ILE A 644 10.92 -46.11 10.81
CA ILE A 644 10.73 -45.05 11.82
C ILE A 644 9.99 -43.87 11.20
N ASP A 645 8.83 -43.52 11.76
CA ASP A 645 8.09 -42.29 11.45
C ASP A 645 8.91 -41.07 11.90
N ARG A 646 9.66 -40.49 10.96
CA ARG A 646 10.55 -39.34 11.22
C ARG A 646 9.80 -38.02 11.39
N PHE A 647 8.48 -37.98 11.19
CA PHE A 647 7.70 -36.74 11.26
C PHE A 647 6.52 -36.81 12.25
N GLY A 648 6.30 -37.94 12.93
CA GLY A 648 5.33 -38.07 14.01
C GLY A 648 3.88 -37.82 13.55
N LEU A 649 3.54 -38.30 12.35
CA LEU A 649 2.22 -38.09 11.74
C LEU A 649 1.25 -39.25 12.00
N ASN A 650 1.72 -40.34 12.62
CA ASN A 650 0.88 -41.50 12.92
C ASN A 650 0.01 -41.36 14.19
N ASP A 651 0.16 -40.29 14.98
CA ASP A 651 -0.63 -40.00 16.19
C ASP A 651 -1.55 -38.77 16.03
N ILE A 652 -2.26 -38.67 14.90
CA ILE A 652 -3.37 -37.71 14.78
C ILE A 652 -4.68 -38.47 15.04
N PRO A 653 -5.47 -38.12 16.07
CA PRO A 653 -6.78 -38.72 16.27
C PRO A 653 -7.69 -38.35 15.09
N LYS A 654 -8.32 -39.37 14.49
CA LYS A 654 -9.38 -39.15 13.50
C LYS A 654 -10.55 -38.45 14.19
N ILE A 655 -10.91 -37.28 13.66
CA ILE A 655 -12.15 -36.59 14.00
C ILE A 655 -13.21 -37.21 13.10
N ASP A 656 -14.23 -37.84 13.70
CA ASP A 656 -15.51 -38.10 13.05
C ASP A 656 -16.34 -36.81 12.95
#